data_AF-A0A2U1QMP0-F1
#
_entry.id   AF-A0A2U1QMP0-F1
#
_cell.length_a   1.000
_cell.length_b   1.000
_cell.length_c   1.000
_cell.angle_alpha   90.00
_cell.angle_beta   90.00
_cell.angle_gamma   90.00
#
_symmetry.space_group_name_H-M   'P 1'
#
loop_
_entity.id
_entity.type
_entity.pdbx_description
1 polymer ?
#
loop_
_entity_poly.entity_id
_entity_poly.type
_entity_poly.pdbx_seq_one_letter_code
_entity_poly.pdbx_strand_id
1 'polypeptide(L)'
;MNNLDDFVKVDEEYEDIDPNKIVQGTLSLSNAAVLSFCLPHDAASEFELIAEELLMSDSVIKIYGALRMSVKLHLMLNSKMLIDGDGEGDPIIATSLLEASNLLVLKGGSVIQSNANLGVHGQGSLNLTGADNVIEAQHLVLSIFCCINVEPGSVLRGPLENTTDKNLSNCELEVCPMELIHPPEDCNVNSTLSFTLQICRVEEIIVEGSIEGSVVHFQWVGTVIVRPSGAISASGLGCIGGAGKGKYLSAGPSGGGGHGGRGGNGYYNDTMMVEGGRTYGDADFPCELGSGSGNASLGGATAGGGIIVMGSLDHSLSSLYIYGSLTADGESFGENLRKQDVNPNLETSSGGGSGGSVLLFVDRLTLGSSSSISAIGGHGSQNAGGGGGGRIHFHWSDITVGDEYMPVASVNGSINMGGGVGKGLGQAGDDGTITGIACPEGLYGIFCEECPLGTYKNVSGSERALCYDCPALEFPHRAVFTPVRGGVADTPCPYKCVSEIYHMPHCYTTFEELIYTFGGPWLFGFTILSLLILFALVLSVARVKFISGDEVPGVVPARRGLQLDRSVPFLESLNEVLETNRNEESHNHVHRMYFLGSNTFSEPWHLPHSPSEQVAEIVYEDAFNRFAEEINSLAAYQWWEGSFYSILSIIAYPFSWTWLQWCRKKKIQQLREFVRSEYDHACLRSCRSRALYEGLKVSATSDMMLAYVDFYLGGDEKRDDLPPPLHQRFPLSLVFGGDGSYMAPFVLHSDNILTSLMSQSVPSTIWYRLVAGLNVQLRLVRCDQLKSTFRPIISWLETHANPTLSVYNIRLDLARFQPTASGYYQFGLVVCAVENERSPPSIDSLHGLPEVQTRHRVNVVEPRRESELLMTHRRASGWILNQDSLRTLRENMLWYPLSFIICNTKPIGHQDLVGLVISILLLGDFILVLLMLLQLYSNSTLDFFLVLLIPPIGILLPFPAGISALFSHTPKRSSGLARFYALWNITSLVNVVVAFICGYFHYKNQLPPSDDSLNLLSWSISM
;
A
#
# COMPACT_ATOMS: atom_id res chain seq x y z
N MET A 1 -8.43 52.27 86.71
CA MET A 1 -9.14 53.57 86.60
C MET A 1 -10.14 53.42 85.46
N ASN A 2 -11.40 53.22 85.85
CA ASN A 2 -12.69 53.33 85.14
C ASN A 2 -12.90 52.72 83.74
N ASN A 3 -13.75 51.68 83.76
CA ASN A 3 -14.97 51.41 82.97
C ASN A 3 -14.92 51.36 81.44
N LEU A 4 -15.28 50.19 80.89
CA LEU A 4 -16.56 50.00 80.20
C LEU A 4 -16.95 48.51 80.18
N ASP A 5 -18.08 48.22 80.82
CA ASP A 5 -18.82 46.95 80.79
C ASP A 5 -19.36 46.66 79.38
N ASP A 6 -19.29 45.41 78.91
CA ASP A 6 -20.46 44.52 78.89
C ASP A 6 -20.16 43.09 78.40
N PHE A 7 -20.71 42.11 79.14
CA PHE A 7 -20.86 40.65 78.91
C PHE A 7 -19.60 39.76 78.78
N VAL A 8 -19.22 39.03 79.84
CA VAL A 8 -19.78 37.73 80.27
C VAL A 8 -19.57 37.58 81.78
N LYS A 9 -20.65 37.26 82.49
CA LYS A 9 -20.65 36.90 83.92
C LYS A 9 -19.82 35.64 84.14
N VAL A 10 -18.74 35.75 84.91
CA VAL A 10 -18.23 34.64 85.74
C VAL A 10 -18.59 35.04 87.16
N ASP A 11 -19.68 34.47 87.69
CA ASP A 11 -20.04 34.64 89.09
C ASP A 11 -18.95 33.96 89.94
N GLU A 12 -18.29 34.74 90.79
CA GLU A 12 -17.40 34.26 91.85
C GLU A 12 -18.23 33.49 92.90
N GLU A 13 -18.24 32.16 92.81
CA GLU A 13 -18.47 31.31 93.98
C GLU A 13 -17.40 30.22 93.99
N TYR A 14 -16.72 30.09 95.14
CA TYR A 14 -15.91 28.92 95.48
C TYR A 14 -16.83 27.68 95.47
N GLU A 15 -16.89 26.98 94.35
CA GLU A 15 -17.43 25.63 94.27
C GLU A 15 -16.34 24.69 93.76
N ASP A 16 -16.08 23.63 94.54
CA ASP A 16 -15.31 22.47 94.13
C ASP A 16 -15.78 22.03 92.73
N ILE A 17 -14.86 22.04 91.77
CA ILE A 17 -15.12 21.55 90.41
C ILE A 17 -15.38 20.05 90.50
N ASP A 18 -16.67 19.69 90.44
CA ASP A 18 -17.16 18.31 90.37
C ASP A 18 -16.62 17.63 89.09
N PRO A 19 -15.87 16.52 89.17
CA PRO A 19 -15.17 15.90 88.03
C PRO A 19 -16.09 15.25 86.96
N ASN A 20 -17.41 15.47 87.01
CA ASN A 20 -18.39 14.84 86.12
C ASN A 20 -19.27 15.82 85.31
N LYS A 21 -18.93 17.11 85.23
CA LYS A 21 -19.61 18.03 84.29
C LYS A 21 -19.05 17.89 82.87
N ILE A 22 -19.68 17.01 82.08
CA ILE A 22 -19.52 16.93 80.63
C ILE A 22 -19.92 18.29 80.01
N VAL A 23 -18.99 18.98 79.36
CA VAL A 23 -19.29 20.19 78.59
C VAL A 23 -19.90 19.76 77.25
N GLN A 24 -21.24 19.65 77.21
CA GLN A 24 -21.97 19.65 75.94
C GLN A 24 -22.00 21.10 75.41
N GLY A 25 -21.03 21.48 74.57
CA GLY A 25 -21.00 22.81 73.98
C GLY A 25 -19.78 23.13 73.11
N THR A 26 -19.81 24.33 72.54
CA THR A 26 -18.70 24.96 71.80
C THR A 26 -17.72 25.60 72.78
N LEU A 27 -16.44 25.21 72.73
CA LEU A 27 -15.34 25.85 73.43
C LEU A 27 -14.67 26.87 72.50
N SER A 28 -14.84 28.16 72.76
CA SER A 28 -14.22 29.22 71.94
C SER A 28 -13.18 30.01 72.74
N LEU A 29 -11.94 30.05 72.25
CA LEU A 29 -10.85 30.88 72.77
C LEU A 29 -10.55 32.00 71.77
N SER A 30 -10.64 33.26 72.23
CA SER A 30 -10.38 34.44 71.41
C SER A 30 -9.62 35.52 72.19
N ASN A 31 -9.05 36.50 71.48
CA ASN A 31 -8.38 37.68 72.05
C ASN A 31 -7.18 37.38 72.96
N ALA A 32 -6.17 36.63 72.49
CA ALA A 32 -4.96 36.32 73.28
C ALA A 32 -5.24 35.52 74.56
N ALA A 33 -6.33 34.74 74.57
CA ALA A 33 -6.64 33.84 75.69
C ALA A 33 -5.57 32.75 75.83
N VAL A 34 -5.17 32.48 77.08
CA VAL A 34 -4.24 31.40 77.42
C VAL A 34 -4.94 30.42 78.34
N LEU A 35 -5.10 29.18 77.88
CA LEU A 35 -5.64 28.07 78.67
C LEU A 35 -4.48 27.13 79.02
N SER A 36 -4.19 26.96 80.31
CA SER A 36 -3.09 26.12 80.79
C SER A 36 -3.62 24.99 81.64
N PHE A 37 -3.24 23.75 81.33
CA PHE A 37 -3.53 22.56 82.12
C PHE A 37 -2.26 22.09 82.83
N CYS A 38 -2.37 21.86 84.14
CA CYS A 38 -1.26 21.50 85.02
C CYS A 38 -0.14 22.54 85.17
N LEU A 39 0.81 22.22 86.06
CA LEU A 39 2.00 23.03 86.31
C LEU A 39 3.22 22.39 85.63
N PRO A 40 4.22 23.20 85.21
CA PRO A 40 5.42 22.70 84.53
C PRO A 40 6.25 21.65 85.30
N HIS A 41 6.07 21.56 86.62
CA HIS A 41 6.87 20.69 87.49
C HIS A 41 6.14 19.39 87.91
N ASP A 42 4.86 19.23 87.57
CA ASP A 42 4.02 18.08 87.96
C ASP A 42 3.32 17.46 86.73
N ALA A 43 4.07 17.07 85.70
CA ALA A 43 3.56 16.57 84.41
C ALA A 43 3.08 15.10 84.42
N ALA A 44 2.50 14.61 85.51
CA ALA A 44 2.14 13.19 85.69
C ALA A 44 0.67 12.84 85.36
N SER A 45 -0.13 13.79 84.88
CA SER A 45 -1.60 13.63 84.73
C SER A 45 -2.05 13.56 83.27
N GLU A 46 -3.06 12.73 83.01
CA GLU A 46 -3.79 12.66 81.74
C GLU A 46 -5.04 13.55 81.83
N PHE A 47 -5.22 14.43 80.85
CA PHE A 47 -6.32 15.39 80.79
C PHE A 47 -7.31 15.01 79.70
N GLU A 48 -8.58 14.88 80.05
CA GLU A 48 -9.64 14.63 79.08
C GLU A 48 -10.37 15.94 78.71
N LEU A 49 -10.37 16.29 77.41
CA LEU A 49 -11.10 17.43 76.87
C LEU A 49 -12.14 16.94 75.86
N ILE A 50 -13.42 17.09 76.20
CA ILE A 50 -14.53 16.70 75.33
C ILE A 50 -15.34 17.95 74.99
N ALA A 51 -15.53 18.24 73.71
CA ALA A 51 -16.35 19.36 73.23
C ALA A 51 -16.99 19.03 71.86
N GLU A 52 -18.09 19.69 71.48
CA GLU A 52 -18.60 19.52 70.11
C GLU A 52 -17.76 20.30 69.10
N GLU A 53 -17.42 21.55 69.43
CA GLU A 53 -16.65 22.46 68.59
C GLU A 53 -15.56 23.14 69.42
N LEU A 54 -14.31 23.11 68.96
CA LEU A 54 -13.19 23.85 69.53
C LEU A 54 -12.72 24.92 68.55
N LEU A 55 -13.03 26.18 68.87
CA LEU A 55 -12.70 27.35 68.06
C LEU A 55 -11.58 28.13 68.75
N MET A 56 -10.43 28.29 68.08
CA MET A 56 -9.30 29.05 68.60
C MET A 56 -8.92 30.16 67.62
N SER A 57 -8.91 31.41 68.09
CA SER A 57 -8.42 32.56 67.34
C SER A 57 -7.44 33.38 68.17
N ASP A 58 -6.23 33.62 67.66
CA ASP A 58 -5.15 34.34 68.36
C ASP A 58 -4.96 33.86 69.81
N SER A 59 -5.02 32.56 70.07
CA SER A 59 -5.06 32.00 71.44
C SER A 59 -4.05 30.87 71.64
N VAL A 60 -3.74 30.56 72.91
CA VAL A 60 -2.75 29.53 73.26
C VAL A 60 -3.33 28.52 74.26
N ILE A 61 -3.23 27.23 73.94
CA ILE A 61 -3.44 26.14 74.89
C ILE A 61 -2.07 25.57 75.28
N LYS A 62 -1.81 25.43 76.58
CA LYS A 62 -0.61 24.78 77.13
C LYS A 62 -1.03 23.59 77.98
N ILE A 63 -0.43 22.43 77.75
CA ILE A 63 -0.70 21.20 78.49
C ILE A 63 0.63 20.67 79.02
N TYR A 64 0.70 20.41 80.33
CA TYR A 64 1.82 19.73 80.97
C TYR A 64 1.34 18.32 81.39
N GLY A 65 1.74 17.28 80.67
CA GLY A 65 1.26 15.90 80.80
C GLY A 65 0.71 15.31 79.50
N ALA A 66 -0.19 14.33 79.61
CA ALA A 66 -0.88 13.72 78.46
C ALA A 66 -2.23 14.41 78.20
N LEU A 67 -2.60 14.61 76.93
CA LEU A 67 -3.92 15.09 76.54
C LEU A 67 -4.71 14.01 75.83
N ARG A 68 -5.95 13.76 76.26
CA ARG A 68 -6.97 13.01 75.54
C ARG A 68 -8.11 13.95 75.14
N MET A 69 -8.14 14.35 73.88
CA MET A 69 -9.13 15.26 73.34
C MET A 69 -10.08 14.54 72.39
N SER A 70 -11.39 14.78 72.51
CA SER A 70 -12.40 14.31 71.55
C SER A 70 -13.35 15.46 71.18
N VAL A 71 -13.27 15.88 69.91
CA VAL A 71 -14.03 17.00 69.34
C VAL A 71 -14.62 16.66 67.98
N LYS A 72 -15.75 17.27 67.59
CA LYS A 72 -16.27 17.07 66.22
C LYS A 72 -15.60 18.02 65.22
N LEU A 73 -15.46 19.28 65.60
CA LEU A 73 -14.87 20.35 64.79
C LEU A 73 -13.75 21.03 65.58
N HIS A 74 -12.53 21.07 65.02
CA HIS A 74 -11.41 21.80 65.60
C HIS A 74 -10.87 22.81 64.59
N LEU A 75 -11.10 24.10 64.86
CA LEU A 75 -10.71 25.20 63.99
C LEU A 75 -9.72 26.11 64.72
N MET A 76 -8.52 26.26 64.18
CA MET A 76 -7.46 27.12 64.70
C MET A 76 -7.11 28.22 63.71
N LEU A 77 -7.09 29.47 64.18
CA LEU A 77 -6.63 30.64 63.43
C LEU A 77 -5.56 31.37 64.23
N ASN A 78 -4.34 31.46 63.69
CA ASN A 78 -3.18 32.09 64.33
C ASN A 78 -3.02 31.69 65.82
N SER A 79 -3.25 30.42 66.12
CA SER A 79 -3.34 29.90 67.49
C SER A 79 -2.34 28.78 67.74
N LYS A 80 -1.96 28.57 68.99
CA LYS A 80 -0.94 27.57 69.37
C LYS A 80 -1.48 26.58 70.39
N MET A 81 -1.13 25.31 70.23
CA MET A 81 -1.40 24.24 71.15
C MET A 81 -0.08 23.55 71.48
N LEU A 82 0.36 23.66 72.72
CA LEU A 82 1.67 23.20 73.19
C LEU A 82 1.47 22.09 74.21
N ILE A 83 2.00 20.91 73.93
CA ILE A 83 1.90 19.71 74.77
C ILE A 83 3.31 19.34 75.24
N ASP A 84 3.52 19.47 76.54
CA ASP A 84 4.76 19.16 77.22
C ASP A 84 4.56 17.89 78.08
N GLY A 85 4.94 16.74 77.52
CA GLY A 85 4.80 15.42 78.13
C GLY A 85 6.06 14.89 78.84
N ASP A 86 7.16 15.66 78.87
CA ASP A 86 8.44 15.22 79.44
C ASP A 86 8.68 15.87 80.82
N GLY A 87 8.21 15.21 81.87
CA GLY A 87 8.47 15.63 83.25
C GLY A 87 9.84 15.17 83.74
N GLU A 88 10.60 16.07 84.35
CA GLU A 88 11.92 15.79 84.95
C GLU A 88 11.76 14.81 86.14
N GLY A 89 11.67 13.50 85.89
CA GLY A 89 11.55 12.49 86.95
C GLY A 89 11.01 11.11 86.58
N ASP A 90 10.23 10.93 85.50
CA ASP A 90 9.66 9.63 85.12
C ASP A 90 9.83 9.34 83.61
N PRO A 91 10.37 8.16 83.21
CA PRO A 91 10.71 7.84 81.82
C PRO A 91 9.53 7.34 80.97
N ILE A 92 8.28 7.50 81.42
CA ILE A 92 7.10 7.06 80.66
C ILE A 92 6.72 8.20 79.71
N ILE A 93 7.10 8.06 78.43
CA ILE A 93 6.72 9.02 77.37
C ILE A 93 5.19 9.11 77.33
N ALA A 94 4.65 10.27 77.70
CA ALA A 94 3.22 10.54 77.65
C ALA A 94 2.69 10.46 76.21
N THR A 95 1.61 9.71 75.99
CA THR A 95 0.92 9.65 74.69
C THR A 95 -0.30 10.57 74.73
N SER A 96 -0.31 11.60 73.88
CA SER A 96 -1.47 12.48 73.70
C SER A 96 -2.28 12.05 72.47
N LEU A 97 -3.60 12.02 72.61
CA LEU A 97 -4.57 11.60 71.62
C LEU A 97 -5.51 12.77 71.31
N LEU A 98 -5.57 13.21 70.05
CA LEU A 98 -6.53 14.20 69.55
C LEU A 98 -7.46 13.54 68.54
N GLU A 99 -8.71 13.34 68.93
CA GLU A 99 -9.77 12.85 68.07
C GLU A 99 -10.62 14.02 67.56
N ALA A 100 -10.64 14.23 66.24
CA ALA A 100 -11.42 15.23 65.52
C ALA A 100 -12.37 14.54 64.53
N SER A 101 -13.61 14.27 64.92
CA SER A 101 -14.49 13.36 64.16
C SER A 101 -14.82 13.85 62.74
N ASN A 102 -15.08 15.15 62.54
CA ASN A 102 -15.52 15.68 61.23
C ASN A 102 -14.46 16.54 60.52
N LEU A 103 -13.82 17.48 61.21
CA LEU A 103 -12.99 18.48 60.53
C LEU A 103 -11.95 19.08 61.46
N LEU A 104 -10.68 19.04 61.05
CA LEU A 104 -9.55 19.70 61.69
C LEU A 104 -8.94 20.71 60.71
N VAL A 105 -8.98 22.01 61.05
CA VAL A 105 -8.42 23.07 60.20
C VAL A 105 -7.46 23.93 60.99
N LEU A 106 -6.23 24.05 60.49
CA LEU A 106 -5.26 25.03 60.96
C LEU A 106 -5.13 26.13 59.91
N LYS A 107 -5.18 27.39 60.35
CA LYS A 107 -5.06 28.56 59.48
C LYS A 107 -4.19 29.64 60.10
N GLY A 108 -3.52 30.41 59.24
CA GLY A 108 -2.85 31.66 59.62
C GLY A 108 -1.70 31.48 60.60
N GLY A 109 -0.84 30.48 60.39
CA GLY A 109 0.32 30.23 61.24
C GLY A 109 -0.01 29.46 62.52
N SER A 110 -1.03 28.60 62.50
CA SER A 110 -1.43 27.83 63.69
C SER A 110 -0.50 26.64 63.93
N VAL A 111 -0.20 26.35 65.19
CA VAL A 111 0.79 25.32 65.57
C VAL A 111 0.21 24.34 66.58
N ILE A 112 0.33 23.04 66.32
CA ILE A 112 0.15 21.96 67.30
C ILE A 112 1.52 21.32 67.50
N GLN A 113 2.05 21.40 68.71
CA GLN A 113 3.40 20.96 69.03
C GLN A 113 3.37 20.04 70.24
N SER A 114 4.02 18.88 70.14
CA SER A 114 4.25 17.97 71.27
C SER A 114 5.72 17.53 71.35
N ASN A 115 6.32 17.55 72.54
CA ASN A 115 7.64 16.93 72.75
C ASN A 115 7.57 15.42 73.02
N ALA A 116 6.37 14.83 73.06
CA ALA A 116 6.11 13.42 73.29
C ALA A 116 5.34 12.81 72.11
N ASN A 117 4.66 11.69 72.32
CA ASN A 117 3.91 10.98 71.28
C ASN A 117 2.56 11.66 71.05
N LEU A 118 2.21 11.93 69.79
CA LEU A 118 0.97 12.59 69.39
C LEU A 118 0.21 11.76 68.35
N GLY A 119 -0.95 11.23 68.75
CA GLY A 119 -1.91 10.62 67.85
C GLY A 119 -3.00 11.62 67.48
N VAL A 120 -3.22 11.86 66.19
CA VAL A 120 -4.33 12.65 65.68
C VAL A 120 -5.22 11.75 64.84
N HIS A 121 -6.46 11.58 65.28
CA HIS A 121 -7.45 10.69 64.68
C HIS A 121 -8.63 11.53 64.19
N GLY A 122 -9.24 11.16 63.06
CA GLY A 122 -10.48 11.82 62.64
C GLY A 122 -11.12 11.14 61.45
N GLN A 123 -12.45 11.08 61.37
CA GLN A 123 -13.14 10.39 60.26
C GLN A 123 -13.34 11.30 59.02
N GLY A 124 -13.26 12.61 59.18
CA GLY A 124 -13.41 13.57 58.09
C GLY A 124 -12.09 14.04 57.50
N SER A 125 -11.89 15.36 57.37
CA SER A 125 -10.70 15.92 56.70
C SER A 125 -9.78 16.72 57.63
N LEU A 126 -8.47 16.58 57.45
CA LEU A 126 -7.43 17.41 58.04
C LEU A 126 -6.91 18.40 56.99
N ASN A 127 -7.10 19.70 57.21
CA ASN A 127 -6.67 20.76 56.29
C ASN A 127 -5.74 21.75 56.99
N LEU A 128 -4.49 21.81 56.54
CA LEU A 128 -3.57 22.89 56.88
C LEU A 128 -3.68 23.95 55.79
N THR A 129 -4.26 25.11 56.11
CA THR A 129 -4.62 26.15 55.12
C THR A 129 -3.80 27.43 55.29
N GLY A 130 -3.13 27.85 54.22
CA GLY A 130 -2.15 28.95 54.24
C GLY A 130 -0.75 28.55 54.71
N ALA A 131 0.15 29.53 54.74
CA ALA A 131 1.54 29.33 55.15
C ALA A 131 1.70 29.28 56.68
N ASP A 132 2.80 28.66 57.12
CA ASP A 132 3.31 28.61 58.50
C ASP A 132 2.46 27.78 59.47
N ASN A 133 1.54 26.93 58.99
CA ASN A 133 0.85 25.99 59.88
C ASN A 133 1.71 24.75 60.14
N VAL A 134 1.82 24.33 61.39
CA VAL A 134 2.71 23.22 61.78
C VAL A 134 1.96 22.25 62.69
N ILE A 135 2.05 20.96 62.38
CA ILE A 135 1.78 19.88 63.34
C ILE A 135 3.09 19.12 63.51
N GLU A 136 3.65 19.18 64.71
CA GLU A 136 4.91 18.52 65.02
C GLU A 136 4.87 17.76 66.34
N ALA A 137 5.48 16.58 66.34
CA ALA A 137 5.60 15.74 67.54
C ALA A 137 6.91 14.95 67.52
N GLN A 138 7.31 14.36 68.65
CA GLN A 138 8.42 13.41 68.68
C GLN A 138 8.09 12.15 67.84
N HIS A 139 6.89 11.61 68.05
CA HIS A 139 6.28 10.60 67.19
C HIS A 139 4.87 11.07 66.81
N LEU A 140 4.63 11.29 65.52
CA LEU A 140 3.35 11.76 64.99
C LEU A 140 2.61 10.63 64.29
N VAL A 141 1.38 10.34 64.71
CA VAL A 141 0.51 9.38 64.02
C VAL A 141 -0.76 10.10 63.58
N LEU A 142 -1.03 10.11 62.27
CA LEU A 142 -2.27 10.60 61.70
C LEU A 142 -3.08 9.41 61.23
N SER A 143 -4.33 9.25 61.65
CA SER A 143 -5.13 8.11 61.17
C SER A 143 -6.63 8.35 61.04
N ILE A 144 -7.26 7.46 60.26
CA ILE A 144 -8.72 7.36 60.06
C ILE A 144 -9.30 8.49 59.18
N PHE A 145 -8.48 9.47 58.75
CA PHE A 145 -8.92 10.60 57.93
C PHE A 145 -9.37 10.15 56.54
N CYS A 146 -10.48 10.70 56.05
CA CYS A 146 -10.87 10.55 54.65
C CYS A 146 -9.85 11.24 53.73
N CYS A 147 -9.49 12.49 54.05
CA CYS A 147 -8.53 13.28 53.27
C CYS A 147 -7.58 14.08 54.16
N ILE A 148 -6.30 14.15 53.79
CA ILE A 148 -5.31 15.03 54.42
C ILE A 148 -4.76 16.00 53.37
N ASN A 149 -4.92 17.29 53.61
CA ASN A 149 -4.45 18.36 52.73
C ASN A 149 -3.41 19.23 53.45
N VAL A 150 -2.22 19.29 52.87
CA VAL A 150 -1.10 20.14 53.35
C VAL A 150 -0.85 21.23 52.31
N GLU A 151 -1.38 22.44 52.51
CA GLU A 151 -1.19 23.57 51.59
C GLU A 151 0.25 24.13 51.60
N PRO A 152 0.65 24.96 50.60
CA PRO A 152 1.99 25.52 50.52
C PRO A 152 2.41 26.26 51.79
N GLY A 153 3.59 25.93 52.31
CA GLY A 153 4.14 26.52 53.53
C GLY A 153 3.63 25.91 54.84
N SER A 154 2.71 24.93 54.79
CA SER A 154 2.35 24.11 55.95
C SER A 154 3.28 22.90 56.08
N VAL A 155 3.52 22.45 57.32
CA VAL A 155 4.48 21.39 57.65
C VAL A 155 3.86 20.34 58.58
N LEU A 156 3.98 19.07 58.21
CA LEU A 156 3.80 17.93 59.12
C LEU A 156 5.17 17.37 59.46
N ARG A 157 5.54 17.34 60.74
CA ARG A 157 6.90 16.97 61.14
C ARG A 157 6.95 15.96 62.28
N GLY A 158 7.82 14.97 62.16
CA GLY A 158 8.26 14.15 63.28
C GLY A 158 9.63 13.53 63.00
N PRO A 159 10.68 13.78 63.80
CA PRO A 159 10.65 14.29 65.17
C PRO A 159 10.70 15.84 65.29
N LEU A 160 10.62 16.35 66.52
CA LEU A 160 10.66 17.79 66.83
C LEU A 160 12.03 18.42 66.51
N GLU A 161 12.05 19.62 65.91
CA GLU A 161 13.27 20.28 65.38
C GLU A 161 14.43 20.46 66.39
N ASN A 162 14.12 20.60 67.68
CA ASN A 162 15.10 20.87 68.75
C ASN A 162 15.48 19.65 69.59
N THR A 163 15.07 18.43 69.22
CA THR A 163 15.44 17.24 70.00
C THR A 163 16.89 16.84 69.74
N THR A 164 17.72 17.03 70.76
CA THR A 164 19.14 16.65 70.77
C THR A 164 19.27 15.13 70.72
N ASP A 165 19.61 14.58 69.55
CA ASP A 165 20.36 13.33 69.22
C ASP A 165 20.17 12.03 70.03
N LYS A 166 19.32 11.98 71.05
CA LYS A 166 19.32 10.91 72.05
C LYS A 166 18.34 9.77 71.75
N ASN A 167 17.41 9.96 70.80
CA ASN A 167 16.26 9.06 70.65
C ASN A 167 16.11 8.43 69.25
N LEU A 168 17.15 8.41 68.40
CA LEU A 168 17.12 7.58 67.19
C LEU A 168 17.50 6.14 67.55
N SER A 169 16.52 5.36 68.00
CA SER A 169 16.67 3.90 68.13
C SER A 169 16.80 3.29 66.72
N ASN A 170 17.64 2.26 66.57
CA ASN A 170 17.86 1.46 65.34
C ASN A 170 19.00 1.84 64.37
N CYS A 171 19.93 2.71 64.75
CA CYS A 171 21.07 3.05 63.88
C CYS A 171 22.11 1.93 63.63
N GLU A 172 22.14 0.89 64.47
CA GLU A 172 23.05 -0.26 64.31
C GLU A 172 22.37 -1.47 63.65
N LEU A 173 21.07 -1.40 63.37
CA LEU A 173 20.32 -2.48 62.74
C LEU A 173 20.60 -2.48 61.23
N GLU A 174 21.23 -3.56 60.77
CA GLU A 174 21.43 -3.83 59.33
C GLU A 174 20.26 -4.58 58.70
N VAL A 175 19.22 -4.89 59.49
CA VAL A 175 18.04 -5.65 59.07
C VAL A 175 16.82 -4.77 59.24
N CYS A 176 15.98 -4.73 58.21
CA CYS A 176 14.71 -4.03 58.22
C CYS A 176 13.81 -4.41 59.41
N PRO A 177 13.25 -3.43 60.13
CA PRO A 177 12.22 -3.67 61.14
C PRO A 177 10.98 -4.35 60.53
N MET A 178 10.54 -5.46 61.12
CA MET A 178 9.37 -6.21 60.63
C MET A 178 8.09 -5.37 60.67
N GLU A 179 8.00 -4.38 61.56
CA GLU A 179 6.84 -3.50 61.68
C GLU A 179 6.66 -2.57 60.46
N LEU A 180 7.71 -2.32 59.67
CA LEU A 180 7.61 -1.54 58.43
C LEU A 180 7.12 -2.38 57.25
N ILE A 181 7.34 -3.70 57.31
CA ILE A 181 6.95 -4.65 56.26
C ILE A 181 5.54 -5.21 56.52
N HIS A 182 5.29 -5.63 57.76
CA HIS A 182 4.02 -6.17 58.26
C HIS A 182 3.53 -5.30 59.42
N PRO A 183 2.97 -4.12 59.12
CA PRO A 183 2.51 -3.21 60.16
C PRO A 183 1.27 -3.75 60.87
N PRO A 184 1.09 -3.42 62.16
CA PRO A 184 -0.11 -3.82 62.91
C PRO A 184 -1.37 -3.16 62.33
N GLU A 185 -2.48 -3.91 62.30
CA GLU A 185 -3.74 -3.41 61.73
C GLU A 185 -4.34 -2.22 62.52
N ASP A 186 -4.02 -2.09 63.81
CA ASP A 186 -4.73 -1.21 64.74
C ASP A 186 -4.29 0.28 64.72
N CYS A 187 -3.35 0.69 63.85
CA CYS A 187 -2.86 2.08 63.70
C CYS A 187 -2.59 2.84 65.03
N ASN A 188 -2.32 2.14 66.13
CA ASN A 188 -2.25 2.72 67.46
C ASN A 188 -0.86 3.31 67.75
N VAL A 189 -0.84 4.40 68.51
CA VAL A 189 0.40 5.05 68.95
C VAL A 189 1.06 4.19 70.05
N ASN A 190 2.09 3.43 69.70
CA ASN A 190 2.88 2.68 70.67
C ASN A 190 4.33 3.19 70.66
N SER A 191 4.90 3.38 71.85
CA SER A 191 6.25 3.93 72.05
C SER A 191 7.37 2.99 71.58
N THR A 192 7.05 1.74 71.22
CA THR A 192 8.01 0.75 70.71
C THR A 192 8.11 0.73 69.19
N LEU A 193 7.35 1.58 68.48
CA LEU A 193 7.31 1.57 67.01
C LEU A 193 8.48 2.36 66.42
N SER A 194 9.05 1.82 65.34
CA SER A 194 10.27 2.34 64.69
C SER A 194 10.06 3.62 63.86
N PHE A 195 8.83 4.13 63.76
CA PHE A 195 8.50 5.30 62.93
C PHE A 195 8.46 6.61 63.70
N THR A 196 8.78 7.73 63.05
CA THR A 196 8.65 9.08 63.62
C THR A 196 7.42 9.80 63.09
N LEU A 197 6.98 9.47 61.87
CA LEU A 197 5.72 9.95 61.30
C LEU A 197 5.01 8.79 60.60
N GLN A 198 3.79 8.48 61.03
CA GLN A 198 2.95 7.46 60.41
C GLN A 198 1.61 8.07 59.97
N ILE A 199 1.19 7.76 58.75
CA ILE A 199 -0.14 8.08 58.23
C ILE A 199 -0.85 6.76 57.92
N CYS A 200 -1.97 6.50 58.59
CA CYS A 200 -2.64 5.20 58.57
C CYS A 200 -4.13 5.29 58.23
N ARG A 201 -4.64 4.41 57.35
CA ARG A 201 -6.07 4.36 56.96
C ARG A 201 -6.60 5.70 56.43
N VAL A 202 -6.06 6.12 55.28
CA VAL A 202 -6.45 7.38 54.62
C VAL A 202 -6.78 7.13 53.16
N GLU A 203 -7.90 7.65 52.65
CA GLU A 203 -8.26 7.45 51.24
C GLU A 203 -7.40 8.29 50.30
N GLU A 204 -7.22 9.59 50.61
CA GLU A 204 -6.48 10.53 49.75
C GLU A 204 -5.60 11.49 50.55
N ILE A 205 -4.35 11.69 50.11
CA ILE A 205 -3.41 12.67 50.68
C ILE A 205 -2.92 13.62 49.59
N ILE A 206 -3.07 14.91 49.80
CA ILE A 206 -2.60 15.96 48.90
C ILE A 206 -1.55 16.81 49.60
N VAL A 207 -0.33 16.81 49.05
CA VAL A 207 0.84 17.50 49.62
C VAL A 207 1.28 18.62 48.67
N GLU A 208 1.07 19.87 49.09
CA GLU A 208 1.60 21.10 48.49
C GLU A 208 2.64 21.81 49.38
N GLY A 209 2.64 21.53 50.70
CA GLY A 209 3.66 21.94 51.68
C GLY A 209 4.73 20.87 51.91
N SER A 210 5.19 20.66 53.15
CA SER A 210 6.18 19.61 53.48
C SER A 210 5.70 18.58 54.51
N ILE A 211 6.10 17.33 54.29
CA ILE A 211 6.04 16.25 55.28
C ILE A 211 7.46 15.84 55.59
N GLU A 212 7.87 15.95 56.84
CA GLU A 212 9.26 15.77 57.27
C GLU A 212 9.36 14.70 58.37
N GLY A 213 10.25 13.73 58.20
CA GLY A 213 10.56 12.82 59.29
C GLY A 213 11.70 11.84 59.07
N SER A 214 12.27 11.33 60.16
CA SER A 214 13.35 10.33 60.12
C SER A 214 12.87 9.00 59.57
N VAL A 215 11.68 8.55 59.96
CA VAL A 215 11.04 7.34 59.44
C VAL A 215 9.58 7.69 59.15
N VAL A 216 9.30 7.86 57.86
CA VAL A 216 7.98 8.25 57.34
C VAL A 216 7.30 7.00 56.77
N HIS A 217 6.16 6.60 57.34
CA HIS A 217 5.41 5.43 56.90
C HIS A 217 3.98 5.77 56.51
N PHE A 218 3.59 5.43 55.29
CA PHE A 218 2.20 5.51 54.82
C PHE A 218 1.61 4.10 54.82
N GLN A 219 0.69 3.82 55.73
CA GLN A 219 0.05 2.51 55.89
C GLN A 219 -1.41 2.57 55.44
N TRP A 220 -1.83 1.63 54.59
CA TRP A 220 -3.22 1.52 54.14
C TRP A 220 -3.77 2.87 53.63
N VAL A 221 -3.01 3.47 52.70
CA VAL A 221 -3.39 4.72 52.05
C VAL A 221 -3.81 4.43 50.61
N GLY A 222 -4.93 4.98 50.16
CA GLY A 222 -5.43 4.77 48.80
C GLY A 222 -4.60 5.49 47.74
N THR A 223 -4.60 6.82 47.79
CA THR A 223 -3.93 7.68 46.81
C THR A 223 -3.09 8.76 47.47
N VAL A 224 -1.86 8.96 47.00
CA VAL A 224 -0.97 10.05 47.44
C VAL A 224 -0.62 10.93 46.26
N ILE A 225 -0.83 12.24 46.40
CA ILE A 225 -0.59 13.26 45.38
C ILE A 225 0.36 14.31 45.93
N VAL A 226 1.62 14.28 45.49
CA VAL A 226 2.60 15.33 45.76
C VAL A 226 2.56 16.34 44.63
N ARG A 227 2.04 17.54 44.89
CA ARG A 227 1.95 18.64 43.92
C ARG A 227 3.34 19.28 43.69
N PRO A 228 3.51 20.12 42.66
CA PRO A 228 4.82 20.68 42.31
C PRO A 228 5.56 21.44 43.41
N SER A 229 4.85 22.10 44.33
CA SER A 229 5.45 22.77 45.50
C SER A 229 5.64 21.84 46.70
N GLY A 230 5.03 20.64 46.66
CA GLY A 230 5.01 19.69 47.74
C GLY A 230 6.31 18.91 47.87
N ALA A 231 6.69 18.60 49.10
CA ALA A 231 7.87 17.80 49.41
C ALA A 231 7.58 16.79 50.52
N ILE A 232 7.99 15.53 50.33
CA ILE A 232 8.08 14.54 51.40
C ILE A 232 9.57 14.28 51.61
N SER A 233 10.09 14.65 52.79
CA SER A 233 11.53 14.67 53.06
C SER A 233 11.89 13.89 54.32
N ALA A 234 12.84 12.98 54.16
CA ALA A 234 13.58 12.34 55.23
C ALA A 234 15.07 12.73 55.18
N SER A 235 15.41 13.83 54.49
CA SER A 235 16.79 14.22 54.22
C SER A 235 17.51 14.72 55.47
N GLY A 236 18.71 14.19 55.74
CA GLY A 236 19.53 14.54 56.91
C GLY A 236 18.92 14.15 58.27
N LEU A 237 17.88 13.32 58.27
CA LEU A 237 17.17 12.85 59.48
C LEU A 237 17.50 11.40 59.84
N GLY A 238 18.54 10.83 59.24
CA GLY A 238 19.06 9.50 59.54
C GLY A 238 20.09 9.52 60.68
N CYS A 239 20.97 8.52 60.68
CA CYS A 239 21.92 8.34 61.76
C CYS A 239 23.17 9.21 61.57
N ILE A 240 23.61 9.89 62.63
CA ILE A 240 24.92 10.57 62.66
C ILE A 240 26.07 9.54 62.74
N GLY A 241 25.84 8.44 63.47
CA GLY A 241 26.67 7.23 63.46
C GLY A 241 26.06 6.14 62.57
N GLY A 242 26.26 4.88 62.95
CA GLY A 242 25.58 3.73 62.34
C GLY A 242 26.46 2.68 61.70
N ALA A 243 25.82 1.70 61.07
CA ALA A 243 26.45 0.50 60.50
C ALA A 243 27.48 0.78 59.39
N GLY A 244 27.29 1.87 58.64
CA GLY A 244 28.20 2.34 57.61
C GLY A 244 28.83 3.69 57.95
N LYS A 245 29.05 3.98 59.24
CA LYS A 245 29.75 5.22 59.64
C LYS A 245 31.12 5.34 58.99
N GLY A 246 31.46 6.55 58.53
CA GLY A 246 32.80 6.86 58.06
C GLY A 246 33.84 6.76 59.19
N LYS A 247 35.08 6.37 58.87
CA LYS A 247 36.17 6.46 59.85
C LYS A 247 36.50 7.93 60.10
N TYR A 248 36.88 8.27 61.33
CA TYR A 248 37.25 9.63 61.69
C TYR A 248 38.56 9.65 62.48
N LEU A 249 39.31 10.74 62.35
CA LEU A 249 40.48 11.05 63.16
C LEU A 249 40.12 12.20 64.10
N SER A 250 40.56 12.14 65.35
CA SER A 250 40.20 13.12 66.41
C SER A 250 40.64 14.57 66.14
N ALA A 251 41.46 14.81 65.11
CA ALA A 251 41.88 16.15 64.65
C ALA A 251 42.17 16.17 63.13
N GLY A 252 41.32 15.53 62.31
CA GLY A 252 41.53 15.42 60.86
C GLY A 252 40.24 15.15 60.05
N PRO A 253 40.32 15.09 58.71
CA PRO A 253 39.19 14.84 57.82
C PRO A 253 38.59 13.46 58.07
N SER A 254 37.28 13.35 57.99
CA SER A 254 36.58 12.07 58.08
C SER A 254 36.21 11.49 56.71
N GLY A 255 36.04 10.17 56.67
CA GLY A 255 35.41 9.49 55.54
C GLY A 255 33.91 9.80 55.49
N GLY A 256 33.31 9.71 54.31
CA GLY A 256 31.86 9.83 54.18
C GLY A 256 31.13 8.61 54.75
N GLY A 257 29.87 8.77 55.12
CA GLY A 257 29.00 7.64 55.47
C GLY A 257 28.72 6.75 54.25
N GLY A 258 28.56 5.44 54.45
CA GLY A 258 28.12 4.51 53.41
C GLY A 258 26.73 3.96 53.73
N HIS A 259 25.91 3.72 52.72
CA HIS A 259 24.59 3.07 52.75
C HIS A 259 24.13 2.97 51.30
N GLY A 260 23.73 1.80 50.78
CA GLY A 260 23.51 1.61 49.34
C GLY A 260 24.82 1.60 48.53
N GLY A 261 25.50 2.73 48.50
CA GLY A 261 26.86 2.96 47.98
C GLY A 261 27.89 3.15 49.10
N ARG A 262 29.17 2.91 48.77
CA ARG A 262 30.28 3.10 49.72
C ARG A 262 30.55 4.59 49.92
N GLY A 263 30.85 4.99 51.16
CA GLY A 263 31.31 6.35 51.44
C GLY A 263 32.68 6.61 50.84
N GLY A 264 32.91 7.84 50.37
CA GLY A 264 34.18 8.30 49.85
C GLY A 264 35.26 8.37 50.94
N ASN A 265 36.51 8.16 50.55
CA ASN A 265 37.66 8.25 51.45
C ASN A 265 38.10 9.71 51.64
N GLY A 266 38.46 10.09 52.87
CA GLY A 266 39.10 11.36 53.20
C GLY A 266 40.64 11.26 53.21
N TYR A 267 41.34 12.39 53.14
CA TYR A 267 42.81 12.45 53.12
C TYR A 267 43.36 13.50 54.08
N TYR A 268 44.19 13.06 55.04
CA TYR A 268 44.94 13.93 55.94
C TYR A 268 46.38 14.12 55.44
N ASN A 269 46.82 15.38 55.32
CA ASN A 269 48.17 15.77 54.87
C ASN A 269 48.67 14.99 53.63
N ASP A 270 47.81 14.85 52.62
CA ASP A 270 48.08 14.26 51.30
C ASP A 270 48.60 12.80 51.28
N THR A 271 48.69 12.13 52.44
CA THR A 271 49.35 10.82 52.58
C THR A 271 48.57 9.82 53.42
N MET A 272 47.80 10.26 54.43
CA MET A 272 47.04 9.37 55.31
C MET A 272 45.58 9.30 54.85
N MET A 273 45.18 8.14 54.35
CA MET A 273 43.82 7.86 53.91
C MET A 273 42.91 7.50 55.10
N VAL A 274 41.74 8.11 55.17
CA VAL A 274 40.67 7.80 56.12
C VAL A 274 39.55 7.14 55.34
N GLU A 275 39.29 5.86 55.61
CA GLU A 275 38.31 5.09 54.86
C GLU A 275 36.88 5.61 55.09
N GLY A 276 36.12 5.72 53.99
CA GLY A 276 34.68 5.92 54.04
C GLY A 276 33.93 4.67 54.50
N GLY A 277 32.66 4.89 54.85
CA GLY A 277 31.75 3.86 55.33
C GLY A 277 31.48 2.74 54.33
N ARG A 278 31.21 1.54 54.84
CA ARG A 278 30.84 0.37 54.02
C ARG A 278 29.38 0.45 53.55
N THR A 279 29.06 -0.29 52.48
CA THR A 279 27.67 -0.58 52.09
C THR A 279 27.05 -1.60 53.07
N TYR A 280 25.77 -1.47 53.37
CA TYR A 280 24.98 -2.41 54.19
C TYR A 280 23.48 -2.32 53.80
N GLY A 281 22.65 -3.16 54.43
CA GLY A 281 21.22 -3.27 54.15
C GLY A 281 20.90 -4.12 52.91
N ASP A 282 19.62 -4.44 52.75
CA ASP A 282 19.12 -5.19 51.59
C ASP A 282 18.74 -4.25 50.43
N ALA A 283 19.16 -4.60 49.21
CA ALA A 283 18.80 -3.85 48.02
C ALA A 283 17.36 -4.13 47.57
N ASP A 284 16.85 -5.34 47.81
CA ASP A 284 15.50 -5.75 47.38
C ASP A 284 14.42 -5.39 48.41
N PHE A 285 14.81 -5.08 49.65
CA PHE A 285 13.92 -4.59 50.71
C PHE A 285 14.63 -3.52 51.57
N PRO A 286 14.88 -2.31 51.04
CA PRO A 286 15.60 -1.26 51.76
C PRO A 286 14.71 -0.60 52.83
N CYS A 287 15.09 -0.72 54.09
CA CYS A 287 14.40 -0.06 55.20
C CYS A 287 15.35 0.23 56.38
N GLU A 288 16.60 0.52 56.04
CA GLU A 288 17.64 0.94 56.96
C GLU A 288 17.86 2.46 56.89
N LEU A 289 18.18 3.07 58.03
CA LEU A 289 18.54 4.49 58.11
C LEU A 289 19.94 4.68 57.51
N GLY A 290 20.16 5.76 56.77
CA GLY A 290 21.48 6.16 56.29
C GLY A 290 22.43 6.47 57.45
N SER A 291 23.73 6.28 57.22
CA SER A 291 24.79 6.52 58.20
C SER A 291 25.54 7.83 57.94
N GLY A 292 26.00 8.45 59.01
CA GLY A 292 26.74 9.70 58.97
C GLY A 292 28.25 9.55 58.83
N SER A 293 28.95 10.69 58.84
CA SER A 293 30.39 10.76 58.57
C SER A 293 31.32 10.50 59.76
N GLY A 294 30.81 10.17 60.96
CA GLY A 294 31.68 9.94 62.12
C GLY A 294 31.03 10.07 63.51
N ASN A 295 31.84 10.43 64.51
CA ASN A 295 31.44 10.43 65.92
C ASN A 295 30.64 11.69 66.31
N ALA A 296 29.44 11.48 66.84
CA ALA A 296 28.52 12.51 67.31
C ALA A 296 29.09 13.43 68.41
N SER A 297 30.15 13.01 69.12
CA SER A 297 30.77 13.82 70.18
C SER A 297 31.63 14.99 69.67
N LEU A 298 31.92 15.08 68.37
CA LEU A 298 32.67 16.17 67.73
C LEU A 298 31.71 17.03 66.91
N GLY A 299 31.65 18.33 67.20
CA GLY A 299 30.78 19.26 66.49
C GLY A 299 31.05 19.27 64.98
N GLY A 300 29.98 19.12 64.19
CA GLY A 300 30.05 19.14 62.72
C GLY A 300 29.97 17.76 62.04
N ALA A 301 29.59 16.69 62.73
CA ALA A 301 29.24 15.42 62.08
C ALA A 301 27.97 15.58 61.23
N THR A 302 27.93 14.93 60.05
CA THR A 302 26.76 14.93 59.17
C THR A 302 25.89 13.70 59.43
N ALA A 303 24.58 13.86 59.38
CA ALA A 303 23.61 12.76 59.47
C ALA A 303 23.36 12.10 58.10
N GLY A 304 23.08 10.80 58.09
CA GLY A 304 22.56 10.12 56.91
C GLY A 304 21.11 10.52 56.57
N GLY A 305 20.58 10.00 55.47
CA GLY A 305 19.16 10.12 55.12
C GLY A 305 18.27 9.15 55.92
N GLY A 306 16.99 9.48 56.09
CA GLY A 306 16.02 8.66 56.80
C GLY A 306 15.38 7.56 55.94
N ILE A 307 14.27 7.00 56.43
CA ILE A 307 13.49 5.94 55.78
C ILE A 307 12.14 6.52 55.32
N ILE A 308 11.76 6.24 54.08
CA ILE A 308 10.42 6.50 53.57
C ILE A 308 9.82 5.18 53.07
N VAL A 309 8.74 4.73 53.71
CA VAL A 309 7.98 3.55 53.30
C VAL A 309 6.57 3.97 52.92
N MET A 310 6.12 3.59 51.73
CA MET A 310 4.73 3.78 51.30
C MET A 310 4.08 2.43 51.01
N GLY A 311 2.99 2.12 51.69
CA GLY A 311 2.33 0.82 51.66
C GLY A 311 3.01 -0.23 52.54
N SER A 312 2.66 -1.48 52.29
CA SER A 312 3.14 -2.69 52.98
C SER A 312 2.93 -3.91 52.07
N LEU A 313 3.45 -5.09 52.46
CA LEU A 313 3.19 -6.33 51.71
C LEU A 313 1.71 -6.73 51.71
N ASP A 314 0.99 -6.44 52.80
CA ASP A 314 -0.43 -6.80 52.95
C ASP A 314 -1.36 -5.78 52.28
N HIS A 315 -0.95 -4.51 52.26
CA HIS A 315 -1.71 -3.40 51.69
C HIS A 315 -0.80 -2.46 50.89
N SER A 316 -0.83 -2.60 49.56
CA SER A 316 -0.17 -1.70 48.62
C SER A 316 -0.95 -0.39 48.43
N LEU A 317 -0.24 0.65 48.01
CA LEU A 317 -0.85 1.92 47.61
C LEU A 317 -1.48 1.78 46.22
N SER A 318 -2.74 2.18 46.06
CA SER A 318 -3.42 2.06 44.76
C SER A 318 -2.84 2.99 43.69
N SER A 319 -2.46 4.22 44.05
CA SER A 319 -1.85 5.17 43.10
C SER A 319 -0.99 6.21 43.78
N LEU A 320 0.23 6.40 43.26
CA LEU A 320 1.20 7.40 43.70
C LEU A 320 1.50 8.40 42.57
N TYR A 321 1.14 9.66 42.78
CA TYR A 321 1.39 10.76 41.84
C TYR A 321 2.40 11.74 42.43
N ILE A 322 3.57 11.86 41.82
CA ILE A 322 4.63 12.76 42.28
C ILE A 322 4.89 13.80 41.19
N TYR A 323 4.58 15.06 41.50
CA TYR A 323 4.89 16.24 40.69
C TYR A 323 5.90 17.18 41.38
N GLY A 324 6.05 17.05 42.70
CA GLY A 324 7.05 17.72 43.55
C GLY A 324 8.24 16.82 43.86
N SER A 325 8.69 16.79 45.12
CA SER A 325 9.89 16.01 45.53
C SER A 325 9.62 14.97 46.62
N LEU A 326 10.32 13.84 46.50
CA LEU A 326 10.39 12.76 47.49
C LEU A 326 11.87 12.52 47.80
N THR A 327 12.36 12.94 48.96
CA THR A 327 13.82 13.04 49.21
C THR A 327 14.22 12.34 50.51
N ALA A 328 15.21 11.46 50.45
CA ALA A 328 15.83 10.81 51.60
C ALA A 328 17.36 10.99 51.54
N ASP A 329 17.79 12.24 51.32
CA ASP A 329 19.19 12.57 51.01
C ASP A 329 20.06 12.66 52.27
N GLY A 330 21.35 12.36 52.12
CA GLY A 330 22.33 12.52 53.20
C GLY A 330 22.70 13.99 53.42
N GLU A 331 23.00 14.35 54.67
CA GLU A 331 23.34 15.73 55.02
C GLU A 331 24.71 16.15 54.45
N SER A 332 24.79 17.36 53.92
CA SER A 332 26.03 17.95 53.42
C SER A 332 26.77 18.75 54.50
N PHE A 333 28.11 18.70 54.48
CA PHE A 333 28.92 19.48 55.40
C PHE A 333 28.68 21.00 55.23
N GLY A 334 28.39 21.67 56.35
CA GLY A 334 28.12 23.11 56.41
C GLY A 334 26.64 23.48 56.32
N GLU A 335 25.74 22.50 56.16
CA GLU A 335 24.29 22.72 56.12
C GLU A 335 23.74 23.06 57.51
N ASN A 336 24.09 22.29 58.55
CA ASN A 336 23.76 22.61 59.95
C ASN A 336 24.44 23.89 60.48
N LEU A 337 25.67 24.20 60.06
CA LEU A 337 26.39 25.43 60.43
C LEU A 337 25.71 26.71 59.91
N ARG A 338 24.98 26.62 58.79
CA ARG A 338 24.17 27.73 58.25
C ARG A 338 22.82 27.89 58.96
N LYS A 339 22.26 26.81 59.51
CA LYS A 339 20.99 26.82 60.25
C LYS A 339 21.14 27.35 61.69
N GLN A 340 22.30 27.16 62.32
CA GLN A 340 22.52 27.52 63.73
C GLN A 340 23.31 28.83 63.97
N ASP A 341 23.69 29.59 62.95
CA ASP A 341 24.51 30.83 63.08
C ASP A 341 25.80 30.64 63.93
N VAL A 342 26.38 29.44 63.94
CA VAL A 342 27.62 29.12 64.66
C VAL A 342 28.81 29.28 63.72
N ASN A 343 29.79 30.11 64.11
CA ASN A 343 31.04 30.24 63.38
C ASN A 343 31.74 28.87 63.27
N PRO A 344 32.10 28.41 62.05
CA PRO A 344 32.77 27.13 61.88
C PRO A 344 34.16 27.19 62.54
N ASN A 345 34.40 26.32 63.52
CA ASN A 345 35.76 26.05 63.96
C ASN A 345 36.51 25.42 62.78
N LEU A 346 37.50 26.15 62.25
CA LEU A 346 38.27 25.85 61.03
C LEU A 346 39.04 24.52 61.08
N GLU A 347 39.10 23.85 62.24
CA GLU A 347 39.87 22.63 62.45
C GLU A 347 39.07 21.32 62.28
N THR A 348 37.74 21.37 62.12
CA THR A 348 36.91 20.15 62.00
C THR A 348 36.45 19.95 60.55
N SER A 349 36.96 18.90 59.91
CA SER A 349 36.61 18.52 58.53
C SER A 349 35.81 17.23 58.54
N SER A 350 34.51 17.29 58.28
CA SER A 350 33.64 16.11 58.27
C SER A 350 33.23 15.71 56.86
N GLY A 351 33.12 14.41 56.64
CA GLY A 351 32.56 13.83 55.42
C GLY A 351 31.07 14.10 55.28
N GLY A 352 30.51 13.70 54.14
CA GLY A 352 29.06 13.76 53.90
C GLY A 352 28.33 12.55 54.47
N GLY A 353 27.06 12.73 54.85
CA GLY A 353 26.18 11.64 55.26
C GLY A 353 25.73 10.82 54.05
N SER A 354 25.46 9.52 54.23
CA SER A 354 24.95 8.68 53.14
C SER A 354 23.47 8.97 52.86
N GLY A 355 22.99 8.63 51.66
CA GLY A 355 21.55 8.61 51.37
C GLY A 355 20.80 7.58 52.24
N GLY A 356 19.48 7.74 52.35
CA GLY A 356 18.58 6.89 53.11
C GLY A 356 17.94 5.76 52.30
N SER A 357 16.79 5.27 52.76
CA SER A 357 16.04 4.18 52.14
C SER A 357 14.65 4.66 51.69
N VAL A 358 14.27 4.35 50.46
CA VAL A 358 12.93 4.58 49.92
C VAL A 358 12.35 3.26 49.44
N LEU A 359 11.26 2.80 50.06
CA LEU A 359 10.58 1.55 49.75
C LEU A 359 9.11 1.81 49.44
N LEU A 360 8.70 1.46 48.21
CA LEU A 360 7.38 1.80 47.69
C LEU A 360 6.63 0.52 47.30
N PHE A 361 5.58 0.18 48.05
CA PHE A 361 4.59 -0.84 47.71
C PHE A 361 3.43 -0.18 46.98
N VAL A 362 3.41 -0.24 45.64
CA VAL A 362 2.50 0.56 44.82
C VAL A 362 1.96 -0.24 43.61
N ASP A 363 0.67 -0.06 43.29
CA ASP A 363 0.09 -0.62 42.06
C ASP A 363 0.49 0.25 40.84
N ARG A 364 0.46 1.58 41.02
CA ARG A 364 0.70 2.56 39.95
C ARG A 364 1.51 3.76 40.41
N LEU A 365 2.52 4.12 39.62
CA LEU A 365 3.38 5.29 39.84
C LEU A 365 3.32 6.25 38.65
N THR A 366 3.12 7.53 38.92
CA THR A 366 3.31 8.60 37.94
C THR A 366 4.30 9.63 38.47
N LEU A 367 5.44 9.77 37.80
CA LEU A 367 6.45 10.79 38.08
C LEU A 367 6.40 11.85 36.99
N GLY A 368 5.99 13.07 37.33
CA GLY A 368 5.88 14.21 36.43
C GLY A 368 7.24 14.72 35.91
N SER A 369 7.24 15.63 34.94
CA SER A 369 8.49 16.10 34.31
C SER A 369 9.40 16.93 35.23
N SER A 370 8.83 17.62 36.23
CA SER A 370 9.57 18.46 37.19
C SER A 370 9.80 17.78 38.54
N SER A 371 9.35 16.53 38.71
CA SER A 371 9.45 15.84 39.98
C SER A 371 10.76 15.08 40.15
N SER A 372 11.14 14.87 41.41
CA SER A 372 12.35 14.13 41.78
C SER A 372 12.10 13.14 42.91
N ILE A 373 12.55 11.89 42.73
CA ILE A 373 12.77 10.95 43.84
C ILE A 373 14.28 10.92 44.10
N SER A 374 14.75 11.23 45.30
CA SER A 374 16.18 11.26 45.61
C SER A 374 16.55 10.53 46.90
N ALA A 375 17.70 9.87 46.86
CA ALA A 375 18.42 9.31 48.00
C ALA A 375 19.92 9.53 47.78
N ILE A 376 20.33 10.76 47.50
CA ILE A 376 21.73 11.11 47.18
C ILE A 376 22.59 11.18 48.44
N GLY A 377 23.89 10.93 48.29
CA GLY A 377 24.87 11.15 49.35
C GLY A 377 25.20 12.63 49.54
N GLY A 378 25.46 13.04 50.78
CA GLY A 378 25.85 14.39 51.14
C GLY A 378 27.27 14.75 50.73
N HIS A 379 27.54 16.03 50.56
CA HIS A 379 28.87 16.54 50.19
C HIS A 379 29.82 16.63 51.39
N GLY A 380 31.06 16.16 51.21
CA GLY A 380 32.11 16.28 52.23
C GLY A 380 32.70 17.70 52.33
N SER A 381 33.35 17.98 53.46
CA SER A 381 34.22 19.16 53.63
C SER A 381 35.50 19.07 52.80
N GLN A 382 36.35 20.10 52.85
CA GLN A 382 37.67 20.06 52.22
C GLN A 382 38.46 18.82 52.68
N ASN A 383 38.96 18.03 51.72
CA ASN A 383 39.71 16.78 51.92
C ASN A 383 38.94 15.65 52.66
N ALA A 384 37.65 15.82 52.90
CA ALA A 384 36.79 14.78 53.45
C ALA A 384 36.01 14.05 52.35
N GLY A 385 35.65 12.80 52.62
CA GLY A 385 34.92 11.97 51.66
C GLY A 385 33.45 12.37 51.52
N GLY A 386 32.88 12.24 50.33
CA GLY A 386 31.44 12.36 50.11
C GLY A 386 30.67 11.13 50.61
N GLY A 387 29.40 11.28 50.98
CA GLY A 387 28.56 10.16 51.41
C GLY A 387 28.18 9.24 50.26
N GLY A 388 27.96 7.95 50.51
CA GLY A 388 27.43 7.01 49.53
C GLY A 388 25.96 7.29 49.21
N GLY A 389 25.52 6.99 47.99
CA GLY A 389 24.11 7.12 47.59
C GLY A 389 23.25 5.99 48.16
N GLY A 390 22.01 6.28 48.55
CA GLY A 390 21.10 5.38 49.27
C GLY A 390 20.42 4.30 48.42
N ARG A 391 19.27 3.80 48.88
CA ARG A 391 18.55 2.70 48.23
C ARG A 391 17.12 3.10 47.88
N ILE A 392 16.67 2.74 46.69
CA ILE A 392 15.29 2.96 46.23
C ILE A 392 14.76 1.64 45.66
N HIS A 393 13.67 1.12 46.21
CA HIS A 393 13.03 -0.10 45.74
C HIS A 393 11.57 0.13 45.38
N PHE A 394 11.17 -0.38 44.21
CA PHE A 394 9.79 -0.39 43.74
C PHE A 394 9.20 -1.81 43.82
N HIS A 395 8.28 -1.99 44.76
CA HIS A 395 7.53 -3.22 44.95
C HIS A 395 6.16 -3.12 44.29
N TRP A 396 6.04 -3.65 43.07
CA TRP A 396 4.80 -3.60 42.29
C TRP A 396 3.83 -4.70 42.71
N SER A 397 2.60 -4.31 43.02
CA SER A 397 1.46 -5.21 43.23
C SER A 397 0.67 -5.38 41.93
N ASP A 398 0.08 -6.57 41.74
CA ASP A 398 -0.87 -6.88 40.66
C ASP A 398 -0.44 -6.47 39.23
N ILE A 399 0.76 -6.90 38.80
CA ILE A 399 1.20 -6.74 37.42
C ILE A 399 0.32 -7.60 36.49
N THR A 400 -0.62 -6.96 35.80
CA THR A 400 -1.40 -7.57 34.71
C THR A 400 -0.51 -8.07 33.57
N VAL A 401 -0.89 -9.12 32.83
CA VAL A 401 -0.07 -9.72 31.76
C VAL A 401 -0.90 -9.92 30.50
N GLY A 402 -0.25 -9.92 29.33
CA GLY A 402 -0.90 -10.15 28.03
C GLY A 402 -1.76 -8.97 27.58
N ASP A 403 -2.94 -9.25 27.01
CA ASP A 403 -3.82 -8.23 26.41
C ASP A 403 -4.35 -7.19 27.42
N GLU A 404 -4.38 -7.54 28.70
CA GLU A 404 -4.82 -6.67 29.80
C GLU A 404 -3.68 -5.83 30.40
N TYR A 405 -2.43 -6.02 29.94
CA TYR A 405 -1.28 -5.31 30.46
C TYR A 405 -1.46 -3.78 30.38
N MET A 406 -1.25 -3.13 31.52
CA MET A 406 -1.13 -1.68 31.64
C MET A 406 0.23 -1.33 32.27
N PRO A 407 0.93 -0.30 31.77
CA PRO A 407 2.18 0.15 32.37
C PRO A 407 1.99 0.51 33.85
N VAL A 408 2.81 -0.08 34.72
CA VAL A 408 2.77 0.16 36.17
C VAL A 408 3.38 1.51 36.56
N ALA A 409 4.25 2.07 35.71
CA ALA A 409 4.88 3.35 35.95
C ALA A 409 4.92 4.24 34.69
N SER A 410 4.76 5.55 34.91
CA SER A 410 5.03 6.60 33.92
C SER A 410 6.07 7.56 34.49
N VAL A 411 7.33 7.41 34.06
CA VAL A 411 8.48 8.12 34.63
C VAL A 411 8.97 9.21 33.68
N ASN A 412 8.56 10.46 33.91
CA ASN A 412 9.03 11.62 33.15
C ASN A 412 10.02 12.51 33.94
N GLY A 413 10.14 12.30 35.25
CA GLY A 413 11.02 13.05 36.15
C GLY A 413 12.36 12.38 36.40
N SER A 414 13.11 12.87 37.40
CA SER A 414 14.43 12.33 37.77
C SER A 414 14.37 11.42 39.00
N ILE A 415 15.03 10.27 38.94
CA ILE A 415 15.31 9.44 40.12
C ILE A 415 16.82 9.53 40.35
N ASN A 416 17.25 9.99 41.54
CA ASN A 416 18.64 10.31 41.85
C ASN A 416 19.12 9.54 43.09
N MET A 417 20.26 8.88 42.97
CA MET A 417 20.85 7.99 43.98
C MET A 417 22.37 8.11 43.96
N GLY A 418 22.88 9.21 43.41
CA GLY A 418 24.31 9.42 43.21
C GLY A 418 25.07 9.59 44.52
N GLY A 419 26.32 9.18 44.53
CA GLY A 419 27.24 9.44 45.62
C GLY A 419 27.53 10.94 45.77
N GLY A 420 27.69 11.37 47.02
CA GLY A 420 28.06 12.73 47.36
C GLY A 420 29.46 13.08 46.86
N VAL A 421 29.64 14.33 46.43
CA VAL A 421 30.94 14.80 45.90
C VAL A 421 31.90 15.10 47.06
N GLY A 422 33.11 14.53 46.99
CA GLY A 422 34.24 14.90 47.85
C GLY A 422 34.94 16.18 47.37
N LYS A 423 35.43 17.02 48.29
CA LYS A 423 36.12 18.28 47.95
C LYS A 423 37.63 18.15 48.13
N GLY A 424 38.42 18.82 47.28
CA GLY A 424 39.88 18.76 47.36
C GLY A 424 40.43 17.39 46.99
N LEU A 425 41.13 16.73 47.93
CA LEU A 425 41.60 15.35 47.77
C LEU A 425 40.56 14.30 48.17
N GLY A 426 39.43 14.69 48.76
CA GLY A 426 38.38 13.77 49.18
C GLY A 426 37.76 13.04 47.97
N GLN A 427 37.58 11.73 48.09
CA GLN A 427 36.90 10.94 47.07
C GLN A 427 35.38 11.12 47.16
N ALA A 428 34.70 11.04 46.01
CA ALA A 428 33.25 10.95 45.97
C ALA A 428 32.79 9.59 46.55
N GLY A 429 31.57 9.56 47.08
CA GLY A 429 30.90 8.29 47.40
C GLY A 429 30.52 7.54 46.14
N ASP A 430 30.32 6.23 46.27
CA ASP A 430 29.76 5.40 45.21
C ASP A 430 28.25 5.64 45.11
N ASP A 431 27.69 5.38 43.93
CA ASP A 431 26.25 5.46 43.68
C ASP A 431 25.49 4.36 44.45
N GLY A 432 24.24 4.67 44.75
CA GLY A 432 23.30 3.78 45.40
C GLY A 432 22.69 2.71 44.50
N THR A 433 21.67 2.02 45.02
CA THR A 433 20.99 0.94 44.28
C THR A 433 19.53 1.28 44.01
N ILE A 434 19.09 1.04 42.77
CA ILE A 434 17.67 1.04 42.40
C ILE A 434 17.28 -0.37 41.97
N THR A 435 16.27 -0.92 42.61
CA THR A 435 15.78 -2.28 42.38
C THR A 435 14.27 -2.27 42.20
N GLY A 436 13.75 -3.36 41.64
CA GLY A 436 12.32 -3.61 41.53
C GLY A 436 12.07 -5.11 41.51
N ILE A 437 10.81 -5.52 41.69
CA ILE A 437 10.46 -6.94 41.72
C ILE A 437 10.74 -7.63 40.38
N ALA A 438 10.86 -8.97 40.42
CA ALA A 438 11.01 -9.80 39.23
C ALA A 438 9.76 -9.69 38.33
N CYS A 439 9.93 -9.13 37.13
CA CYS A 439 8.84 -8.97 36.20
C CYS A 439 8.34 -10.31 35.64
N PRO A 440 7.03 -10.43 35.34
CA PRO A 440 6.47 -11.63 34.72
C PRO A 440 7.00 -11.84 33.30
N GLU A 441 6.58 -12.94 32.67
CA GLU A 441 6.91 -13.29 31.29
C GLU A 441 6.54 -12.14 30.32
N GLY A 442 7.34 -11.93 29.28
CA GLY A 442 7.16 -10.83 28.31
C GLY A 442 7.63 -9.43 28.76
N LEU A 443 7.82 -9.19 30.06
CA LEU A 443 8.20 -7.88 30.64
C LEU A 443 9.63 -7.87 31.22
N TYR A 444 10.30 -6.72 31.25
CA TYR A 444 11.65 -6.57 31.80
C TYR A 444 11.90 -5.17 32.41
N GLY A 445 13.03 -5.01 33.11
CA GLY A 445 13.44 -3.75 33.74
C GLY A 445 12.81 -3.50 35.10
N ILE A 446 13.09 -2.33 35.69
CA ILE A 446 12.61 -1.95 37.03
C ILE A 446 11.10 -1.65 37.02
N PHE A 447 10.59 -1.13 35.89
CA PHE A 447 9.19 -0.75 35.71
C PHE A 447 8.38 -1.79 34.93
N CYS A 448 8.93 -3.00 34.74
CA CYS A 448 8.31 -4.09 33.98
C CYS A 448 7.76 -3.66 32.61
N GLU A 449 8.62 -3.06 31.80
CA GLU A 449 8.34 -2.64 30.42
C GLU A 449 8.28 -3.83 29.46
N GLU A 450 7.56 -3.68 28.35
CA GLU A 450 7.45 -4.71 27.31
C GLU A 450 8.81 -4.99 26.65
N CYS A 451 9.19 -6.27 26.51
CA CYS A 451 10.43 -6.65 25.81
C CYS A 451 10.51 -6.04 24.39
N PRO A 452 11.72 -5.72 23.89
CA PRO A 452 11.91 -5.12 22.57
C PRO A 452 11.27 -5.92 21.42
N LEU A 453 10.87 -5.22 20.35
CA LEU A 453 10.30 -5.87 19.17
C LEU A 453 11.24 -6.92 18.57
N GLY A 454 10.69 -8.10 18.27
CA GLY A 454 11.47 -9.23 17.75
C GLY A 454 12.17 -10.06 18.83
N THR A 455 11.80 -9.88 20.11
CA THR A 455 12.26 -10.72 21.23
C THR A 455 11.09 -11.36 21.98
N TYR A 456 11.35 -12.45 22.70
CA TYR A 456 10.41 -13.13 23.60
C TYR A 456 11.07 -13.44 24.95
N LYS A 457 10.26 -13.58 26.00
CA LYS A 457 10.73 -13.89 27.36
C LYS A 457 9.76 -14.82 28.09
N ASN A 458 10.18 -16.05 28.33
CA ASN A 458 9.39 -17.13 28.93
C ASN A 458 9.75 -17.43 30.40
N VAL A 459 10.47 -16.52 31.05
CA VAL A 459 10.86 -16.65 32.47
C VAL A 459 10.58 -15.36 33.23
N SER A 460 10.26 -15.50 34.51
CA SER A 460 10.18 -14.36 35.43
C SER A 460 11.57 -13.78 35.70
N GLY A 461 11.70 -12.46 35.70
CA GLY A 461 12.94 -11.75 35.96
C GLY A 461 12.98 -10.36 35.32
N SER A 462 13.83 -9.48 35.81
CA SER A 462 13.86 -8.07 35.40
C SER A 462 15.06 -7.72 34.51
N GLU A 463 15.97 -8.67 34.29
CA GLU A 463 17.14 -8.46 33.45
C GLU A 463 16.80 -8.41 31.96
N ARG A 464 17.34 -7.41 31.24
CA ARG A 464 17.17 -7.28 29.78
C ARG A 464 17.73 -8.49 29.01
N ALA A 465 18.73 -9.16 29.56
CA ALA A 465 19.33 -10.35 28.95
C ALA A 465 18.38 -11.55 28.86
N LEU A 466 17.23 -11.50 29.55
CA LEU A 466 16.18 -12.51 29.50
C LEU A 466 15.21 -12.33 28.32
N CYS A 467 15.28 -11.21 27.58
CA CYS A 467 14.55 -11.04 26.32
C CYS A 467 15.38 -11.67 25.18
N TYR A 468 15.01 -12.86 24.73
CA TYR A 468 15.71 -13.61 23.69
C TYR A 468 15.22 -13.23 22.30
N ASP A 469 16.12 -13.14 21.32
CA ASP A 469 15.75 -12.88 19.92
C ASP A 469 14.88 -14.00 19.35
N CYS A 470 13.82 -13.62 18.62
CA CYS A 470 12.95 -14.56 17.94
C CYS A 470 13.72 -15.28 16.80
N PRO A 471 13.56 -16.60 16.64
CA PRO A 471 14.31 -17.37 15.65
C PRO A 471 13.97 -16.94 14.21
N ALA A 472 14.90 -16.24 13.54
CA ALA A 472 14.69 -15.63 12.22
C ALA A 472 14.45 -16.63 11.06
N LEU A 473 14.77 -17.92 11.23
CA LEU A 473 14.69 -18.94 10.17
C LEU A 473 13.25 -19.34 9.80
N GLU A 474 12.24 -18.97 10.60
CA GLU A 474 10.83 -19.31 10.35
C GLU A 474 10.03 -18.14 9.77
N PHE A 475 10.63 -16.95 9.61
CA PHE A 475 9.90 -15.75 9.20
C PHE A 475 10.03 -15.42 7.71
N PRO A 476 8.92 -15.13 7.00
CA PRO A 476 8.96 -14.72 5.61
C PRO A 476 9.66 -13.35 5.46
N HIS A 477 10.43 -13.16 4.38
CA HIS A 477 11.17 -11.91 4.14
C HIS A 477 10.32 -10.63 4.07
N ARG A 478 9.00 -10.75 3.84
CA ARG A 478 8.05 -9.62 3.78
C ARG A 478 7.18 -9.50 5.03
N ALA A 479 7.59 -10.12 6.14
CA ALA A 479 6.97 -10.01 7.45
C ALA A 479 7.69 -8.97 8.33
N VAL A 480 6.91 -8.28 9.16
CA VAL A 480 7.38 -7.34 10.17
C VAL A 480 6.77 -7.73 11.50
N PHE A 481 7.58 -7.79 12.56
CA PHE A 481 7.12 -8.06 13.92
C PHE A 481 6.08 -7.02 14.36
N THR A 482 5.03 -7.49 15.02
CA THR A 482 3.97 -6.62 15.55
C THR A 482 4.14 -6.42 17.05
N PRO A 483 4.02 -5.18 17.57
CA PRO A 483 3.94 -4.97 19.00
C PRO A 483 2.71 -5.70 19.56
N VAL A 484 2.89 -6.40 20.69
CA VAL A 484 1.82 -7.03 21.45
C VAL A 484 1.87 -6.48 22.87
N ARG A 485 0.69 -6.20 23.41
CA ARG A 485 0.57 -5.69 24.77
C ARG A 485 1.07 -6.73 25.77
N GLY A 486 1.85 -6.28 26.75
CA GLY A 486 2.46 -7.16 27.74
C GLY A 486 3.70 -7.90 27.25
N GLY A 487 4.20 -7.57 26.04
CA GLY A 487 5.32 -8.26 25.42
C GLY A 487 4.99 -9.68 24.97
N VAL A 488 6.00 -10.35 24.41
CA VAL A 488 5.84 -11.72 23.89
C VAL A 488 6.40 -12.71 24.90
N ALA A 489 5.56 -13.57 25.45
CA ALA A 489 5.98 -14.61 26.39
C ALA A 489 6.65 -15.79 25.68
N ASP A 490 6.02 -16.30 24.62
CA ASP A 490 6.40 -17.54 23.94
C ASP A 490 6.57 -17.39 22.42
N THR A 491 7.21 -18.39 21.82
CA THR A 491 7.35 -18.51 20.35
C THR A 491 6.19 -19.33 19.75
N PRO A 492 5.74 -19.04 18.51
CA PRO A 492 6.31 -18.09 17.53
C PRO A 492 5.90 -16.64 17.78
N CYS A 493 6.82 -15.72 17.51
CA CYS A 493 6.59 -14.29 17.70
C CYS A 493 5.58 -13.74 16.67
N PRO A 494 4.64 -12.88 17.10
CA PRO A 494 3.58 -12.37 16.25
C PRO A 494 4.14 -11.39 15.19
N TYR A 495 3.68 -11.58 13.95
CA TYR A 495 4.11 -10.78 12.79
C TYR A 495 2.93 -10.45 11.89
N LYS A 496 3.11 -9.43 11.06
CA LYS A 496 2.21 -9.08 9.96
C LYS A 496 2.99 -8.83 8.68
N CYS A 497 2.34 -9.01 7.53
CA CYS A 497 2.96 -8.66 6.26
C CYS A 497 3.09 -7.13 6.12
N VAL A 498 4.09 -6.66 5.36
CA VAL A 498 4.36 -5.22 5.13
C VAL A 498 3.14 -4.48 4.54
N SER A 499 2.27 -5.17 3.80
CA SER A 499 1.08 -4.62 3.15
C SER A 499 -0.04 -5.67 3.08
N GLU A 500 -1.30 -5.22 2.96
CA GLU A 500 -2.50 -6.05 2.78
C GLU A 500 -2.52 -6.84 1.46
N ILE A 501 -1.67 -6.48 0.49
CA ILE A 501 -1.52 -7.21 -0.79
C ILE A 501 -0.93 -8.61 -0.57
N TYR A 502 -0.24 -8.82 0.55
CA TYR A 502 0.43 -10.07 0.89
C TYR A 502 -0.40 -10.87 1.89
N HIS A 503 -0.61 -12.16 1.60
CA HIS A 503 -1.44 -13.02 2.45
C HIS A 503 -0.59 -13.81 3.46
N MET A 504 -1.07 -13.84 4.71
CA MET A 504 -0.53 -14.62 5.83
C MET A 504 -0.72 -16.13 5.53
N PRO A 505 0.22 -17.04 5.86
CA PRO A 505 1.42 -16.85 6.69
C PRO A 505 2.71 -16.52 5.94
N HIS A 506 2.81 -16.83 4.64
CA HIS A 506 4.08 -16.69 3.91
C HIS A 506 4.31 -15.30 3.29
N CYS A 507 3.34 -14.38 3.43
CA CYS A 507 3.35 -13.06 2.82
C CYS A 507 3.57 -13.10 1.30
N TYR A 508 2.93 -14.06 0.63
CA TYR A 508 2.94 -14.20 -0.83
C TYR A 508 1.86 -13.36 -1.49
N THR A 509 2.09 -12.98 -2.75
CA THR A 509 1.04 -12.43 -3.61
C THR A 509 0.07 -13.52 -4.06
N THR A 510 -1.15 -13.16 -4.46
CA THR A 510 -2.16 -14.13 -4.94
C THR A 510 -1.66 -15.03 -6.09
N PHE A 511 -0.78 -14.50 -6.96
CA PHE A 511 -0.17 -15.27 -8.03
C PHE A 511 0.92 -16.24 -7.54
N GLU A 512 1.74 -15.83 -6.57
CA GLU A 512 2.76 -16.69 -5.98
C GLU A 512 2.12 -17.82 -5.17
N GLU A 513 1.04 -17.55 -4.41
CA GLU A 513 0.26 -18.61 -3.76
C GLU A 513 -0.24 -19.65 -4.77
N LEU A 514 -0.76 -19.23 -5.93
CA LEU A 514 -1.16 -20.15 -6.99
C LEU A 514 0.04 -21.02 -7.43
N ILE A 515 1.21 -20.44 -7.68
CA ILE A 515 2.39 -21.20 -8.10
C ILE A 515 2.81 -22.22 -7.03
N TYR A 516 2.86 -21.81 -5.76
CA TYR A 516 3.32 -22.66 -4.67
C TYR A 516 2.29 -23.72 -4.26
N THR A 517 0.98 -23.47 -4.43
CA THR A 517 -0.05 -24.51 -4.25
C THR A 517 0.09 -25.67 -5.24
N PHE A 518 0.60 -25.43 -6.45
CA PHE A 518 0.93 -26.46 -7.43
C PHE A 518 2.31 -27.10 -7.23
N GLY A 519 2.99 -26.84 -6.10
CA GLY A 519 4.30 -27.41 -5.79
C GLY A 519 5.49 -26.62 -6.35
N GLY A 520 5.28 -25.34 -6.67
CA GLY A 520 6.32 -24.40 -7.06
C GLY A 520 6.43 -24.16 -8.57
N PRO A 521 7.34 -23.25 -9.00
CA PRO A 521 7.39 -22.73 -10.36
C PRO A 521 7.56 -23.81 -11.44
N TRP A 522 8.35 -24.84 -11.15
CA TRP A 522 8.64 -25.92 -12.08
C TRP A 522 7.42 -26.83 -12.31
N LEU A 523 6.78 -27.30 -11.24
CA LEU A 523 5.59 -28.15 -11.34
C LEU A 523 4.40 -27.39 -11.97
N PHE A 524 4.23 -26.11 -11.62
CA PHE A 524 3.26 -25.25 -12.28
C PHE A 524 3.55 -25.09 -13.78
N GLY A 525 4.81 -24.90 -14.17
CA GLY A 525 5.21 -24.84 -15.58
C GLY A 525 4.92 -26.14 -16.34
N PHE A 526 5.26 -27.30 -15.77
CA PHE A 526 5.01 -28.61 -16.39
C PHE A 526 3.52 -28.93 -16.52
N THR A 527 2.69 -28.57 -15.53
CA THR A 527 1.24 -28.76 -15.60
C THR A 527 0.60 -27.91 -16.69
N ILE A 528 0.99 -26.63 -16.80
CA ILE A 528 0.55 -25.75 -17.89
C ILE A 528 0.98 -26.30 -19.26
N LEU A 529 2.23 -26.76 -19.40
CA LEU A 529 2.72 -27.33 -20.65
C LEU A 529 1.95 -28.60 -21.06
N SER A 530 1.63 -29.45 -20.09
CA SER A 530 0.84 -30.66 -20.33
C SER A 530 -0.59 -30.33 -20.78
N LEU A 531 -1.25 -29.37 -20.11
CA LEU A 531 -2.56 -28.84 -20.50
C LEU A 531 -2.52 -28.23 -21.91
N LEU A 532 -1.47 -27.45 -22.23
CA LEU A 532 -1.28 -26.87 -23.56
C LEU A 532 -1.24 -27.93 -24.65
N ILE A 533 -0.46 -28.99 -24.45
CA ILE A 533 -0.34 -30.08 -25.42
C ILE A 533 -1.67 -30.83 -25.57
N LEU A 534 -2.37 -31.11 -24.46
CA LEU A 534 -3.67 -31.78 -24.48
C LEU A 534 -4.71 -30.98 -25.26
N PHE A 535 -4.85 -29.69 -24.98
CA PHE A 535 -5.79 -28.82 -25.68
C PHE A 535 -5.40 -28.61 -27.15
N ALA A 536 -4.10 -28.51 -27.47
CA ALA A 536 -3.64 -28.44 -28.85
C ALA A 536 -3.96 -29.73 -29.64
N LEU A 537 -3.88 -30.90 -29.00
CA LEU A 537 -4.33 -32.16 -29.58
C LEU A 537 -5.83 -32.16 -29.81
N VAL A 538 -6.63 -31.70 -28.83
CA VAL A 538 -8.09 -31.57 -28.98
C VAL A 538 -8.45 -30.62 -30.13
N LEU A 539 -7.78 -29.47 -30.25
CA LEU A 539 -7.98 -28.52 -31.35
C LEU A 539 -7.55 -29.08 -32.70
N SER A 540 -6.47 -29.85 -32.75
CA SER A 540 -6.02 -30.55 -33.96
C SER A 540 -7.04 -31.62 -34.39
N VAL A 541 -7.56 -32.40 -33.44
CA VAL A 541 -8.63 -33.40 -33.70
C VAL A 541 -9.92 -32.71 -34.12
N ALA A 542 -10.31 -31.62 -33.46
CA ALA A 542 -11.47 -30.81 -33.83
C ALA A 542 -11.32 -30.24 -35.24
N ARG A 543 -10.15 -29.69 -35.58
CA ARG A 543 -9.82 -29.25 -36.93
C ARG A 543 -10.01 -30.38 -37.95
N VAL A 544 -9.45 -31.57 -37.71
CA VAL A 544 -9.62 -32.72 -38.60
C VAL A 544 -11.09 -33.12 -38.73
N LYS A 545 -11.85 -33.11 -37.63
CA LYS A 545 -13.27 -33.52 -37.60
C LYS A 545 -14.22 -32.52 -38.25
N PHE A 546 -14.00 -31.22 -38.06
CA PHE A 546 -14.81 -30.15 -38.66
C PHE A 546 -14.42 -29.88 -40.13
N ILE A 547 -13.14 -30.01 -40.50
CA ILE A 547 -12.67 -29.83 -41.89
C ILE A 547 -13.04 -31.03 -42.77
N SER A 548 -13.09 -32.25 -42.22
CA SER A 548 -13.50 -33.46 -42.97
C SER A 548 -15.01 -33.67 -43.04
N GLY A 549 -15.81 -32.79 -42.41
CA GLY A 549 -17.26 -32.97 -42.27
C GLY A 549 -18.08 -32.71 -43.53
N ASP A 550 -17.54 -32.00 -44.53
CA ASP A 550 -18.27 -31.59 -45.73
C ASP A 550 -17.67 -32.07 -47.05
N GLU A 551 -16.68 -32.97 -47.00
CA GLU A 551 -16.17 -33.68 -48.17
C GLU A 551 -16.33 -35.20 -47.96
N VAL A 552 -17.50 -35.73 -48.33
CA VAL A 552 -17.56 -37.12 -48.81
C VAL A 552 -17.27 -37.10 -50.31
N PRO A 553 -16.01 -37.36 -50.68
CA PRO A 553 -15.71 -38.38 -51.68
C PRO A 553 -14.96 -39.53 -50.99
N GLY A 554 -15.39 -40.75 -51.27
CA GLY A 554 -14.87 -41.97 -50.67
C GLY A 554 -13.34 -42.12 -50.79
N VAL A 555 -12.73 -42.46 -49.66
CA VAL A 555 -11.32 -42.85 -49.52
C VAL A 555 -11.07 -44.14 -50.30
N VAL A 556 -10.16 -44.10 -51.29
CA VAL A 556 -9.39 -45.28 -51.72
C VAL A 556 -7.94 -45.06 -51.26
N PRO A 557 -7.32 -45.97 -50.50
CA PRO A 557 -5.94 -45.81 -50.06
C PRO A 557 -4.95 -46.02 -51.20
N ALA A 558 -3.95 -45.15 -51.28
CA ALA A 558 -2.80 -45.31 -52.17
C ALA A 558 -1.99 -46.56 -51.82
N ARG A 559 -1.98 -47.56 -52.71
CA ARG A 559 -0.91 -48.58 -52.76
C ARG A 559 0.12 -48.15 -53.80
N ARG A 560 1.39 -48.05 -53.37
CA ARG A 560 2.55 -48.05 -54.26
C ARG A 560 2.66 -49.43 -54.93
N GLY A 561 2.85 -49.45 -56.25
CA GLY A 561 3.30 -50.62 -57.00
C GLY A 561 2.71 -50.70 -58.41
N LEU A 562 3.57 -50.50 -59.42
CA LEU A 562 3.40 -50.69 -60.88
C LEU A 562 2.17 -51.48 -61.38
N GLN A 563 1.45 -50.95 -62.38
CA GLN A 563 1.37 -51.49 -63.77
C GLN A 563 0.41 -50.68 -64.66
N LEU A 564 0.72 -50.66 -65.97
CA LEU A 564 -0.07 -50.13 -67.09
C LEU A 564 -1.51 -50.69 -67.20
N ASP A 565 -2.36 -49.92 -67.89
CA ASP A 565 -3.63 -50.30 -68.55
C ASP A 565 -4.78 -50.86 -67.69
N ARG A 566 -5.79 -50.00 -67.42
CA ARG A 566 -7.12 -50.08 -68.05
C ARG A 566 -8.07 -49.02 -67.50
N SER A 567 -8.78 -48.42 -68.43
CA SER A 567 -10.08 -47.74 -68.31
C SER A 567 -10.97 -48.27 -67.17
N VAL A 568 -11.44 -47.36 -66.32
CA VAL A 568 -12.55 -47.58 -65.39
C VAL A 568 -13.64 -46.56 -65.76
N PRO A 569 -14.92 -46.99 -65.83
CA PRO A 569 -15.94 -46.32 -66.64
C PRO A 569 -16.47 -45.05 -65.97
N PHE A 570 -16.76 -44.08 -66.83
CA PHE A 570 -17.39 -42.80 -66.56
C PHE A 570 -18.88 -43.03 -66.25
N LEU A 571 -19.34 -42.62 -65.06
CA LEU A 571 -20.78 -42.49 -64.79
C LEU A 571 -21.27 -41.19 -65.42
N GLU A 572 -21.63 -41.32 -66.69
CA GLU A 572 -22.56 -40.51 -67.48
C GLU A 572 -23.89 -40.37 -66.72
N SER A 573 -24.40 -39.14 -66.47
CA SER A 573 -25.85 -38.86 -66.28
C SER A 573 -26.19 -37.47 -65.68
N LEU A 574 -25.28 -36.73 -65.02
CA LEU A 574 -25.64 -35.39 -64.50
C LEU A 574 -24.67 -34.27 -64.87
N ASN A 575 -23.37 -34.57 -64.98
CA ASN A 575 -22.39 -33.58 -65.44
C ASN A 575 -22.56 -33.27 -66.93
N GLU A 576 -23.02 -34.23 -67.73
CA GLU A 576 -23.29 -34.02 -69.15
C GLU A 576 -24.53 -33.15 -69.38
N VAL A 577 -25.59 -33.30 -68.57
CA VAL A 577 -26.80 -32.44 -68.61
C VAL A 577 -26.49 -31.01 -68.12
N LEU A 578 -25.61 -30.86 -67.13
CA LEU A 578 -25.08 -29.56 -66.71
C LEU A 578 -24.15 -28.95 -67.77
N GLU A 579 -23.37 -29.75 -68.47
CA GLU A 579 -22.51 -29.29 -69.57
C GLU A 579 -23.31 -28.94 -70.83
N THR A 580 -24.42 -29.63 -71.14
CA THR A 580 -25.33 -29.25 -72.24
C THR A 580 -26.06 -27.95 -71.93
N ASN A 581 -26.60 -27.77 -70.72
CA ASN A 581 -27.19 -26.48 -70.31
C ASN A 581 -26.16 -25.34 -70.29
N ARG A 582 -24.91 -25.61 -69.85
CA ARG A 582 -23.82 -24.63 -69.85
C ARG A 582 -23.37 -24.23 -71.25
N ASN A 583 -23.39 -25.16 -72.21
CA ASN A 583 -23.06 -24.89 -73.60
C ASN A 583 -24.21 -24.14 -74.30
N GLU A 584 -25.48 -24.41 -73.98
CA GLU A 584 -26.63 -23.64 -74.48
C GLU A 584 -26.65 -22.18 -73.96
N GLU A 585 -26.28 -21.94 -72.70
CA GLU A 585 -26.19 -20.59 -72.12
C GLU A 585 -25.14 -19.70 -72.81
N SER A 586 -23.97 -20.25 -73.18
CA SER A 586 -22.91 -19.47 -73.81
C SER A 586 -23.23 -19.08 -75.26
N HIS A 587 -24.00 -19.90 -75.98
CA HIS A 587 -24.43 -19.63 -77.35
C HIS A 587 -25.48 -18.53 -77.46
N ASN A 588 -26.27 -18.26 -76.41
CA ASN A 588 -27.29 -17.21 -76.42
C ASN A 588 -26.82 -15.88 -75.80
N HIS A 589 -25.57 -15.77 -75.36
CA HIS A 589 -25.04 -14.56 -74.70
C HIS A 589 -24.76 -13.42 -75.70
N VAL A 590 -25.40 -12.26 -75.49
CA VAL A 590 -25.30 -11.07 -76.36
C VAL A 590 -24.18 -10.14 -75.91
N HIS A 591 -24.28 -9.56 -74.72
CA HIS A 591 -23.34 -8.56 -74.23
C HIS A 591 -23.26 -8.53 -72.70
N ARG A 592 -22.10 -8.13 -72.17
CA ARG A 592 -21.84 -7.95 -70.73
C ARG A 592 -21.66 -6.47 -70.43
N MET A 593 -22.54 -5.89 -69.62
CA MET A 593 -22.40 -4.52 -69.12
C MET A 593 -21.79 -4.51 -67.72
N TYR A 594 -20.67 -3.82 -67.53
CA TYR A 594 -20.04 -3.66 -66.22
C TYR A 594 -20.67 -2.52 -65.43
N PHE A 595 -20.77 -2.70 -64.12
CA PHE A 595 -21.13 -1.62 -63.21
C PHE A 595 -19.96 -0.65 -63.03
N LEU A 596 -20.28 0.64 -62.93
CA LEU A 596 -19.34 1.69 -62.58
C LEU A 596 -19.23 1.79 -61.06
N GLY A 597 -18.07 2.25 -60.57
CA GLY A 597 -17.77 2.41 -59.15
C GLY A 597 -16.94 1.28 -58.53
N SER A 598 -16.32 1.58 -57.38
CA SER A 598 -15.38 0.70 -56.65
C SER A 598 -16.04 -0.11 -55.52
N ASN A 599 -17.37 -0.03 -55.39
CA ASN A 599 -18.15 -0.63 -54.31
C ASN A 599 -17.67 -0.23 -52.90
N THR A 600 -17.35 1.05 -52.72
CA THR A 600 -16.99 1.64 -51.43
C THR A 600 -18.17 2.43 -50.89
N PHE A 601 -18.19 2.73 -49.58
CA PHE A 601 -19.28 3.53 -48.98
C PHE A 601 -19.41 4.92 -49.63
N SER A 602 -18.30 5.48 -50.11
CA SER A 602 -18.26 6.74 -50.86
C SER A 602 -18.70 6.60 -52.32
N GLU A 603 -18.61 5.40 -52.89
CA GLU A 603 -18.85 5.15 -54.31
C GLU A 603 -19.47 3.76 -54.53
N PRO A 604 -20.81 3.64 -54.42
CA PRO A 604 -21.53 2.40 -54.67
C PRO A 604 -21.53 2.04 -56.16
N TRP A 605 -21.88 0.79 -56.45
CA TRP A 605 -22.08 0.34 -57.83
C TRP A 605 -23.25 1.06 -58.49
N HIS A 606 -23.08 1.41 -59.76
CA HIS A 606 -24.16 1.98 -60.57
C HIS A 606 -24.04 1.60 -62.06
N LEU A 607 -25.16 1.39 -62.72
CA LEU A 607 -25.30 1.19 -64.16
C LEU A 607 -25.53 2.55 -64.87
N PRO A 608 -24.97 2.74 -66.08
CA PRO A 608 -25.23 3.92 -66.89
C PRO A 608 -26.69 3.95 -67.39
N HIS A 609 -27.29 5.15 -67.46
CA HIS A 609 -28.67 5.39 -67.92
C HIS A 609 -28.85 5.32 -69.45
N SER A 610 -27.96 4.63 -70.17
CA SER A 610 -28.06 4.46 -71.62
C SER A 610 -27.54 3.08 -71.99
N PRO A 611 -28.32 2.26 -72.73
CA PRO A 611 -27.83 0.94 -73.16
C PRO A 611 -26.66 1.10 -74.14
N SER A 612 -25.75 0.13 -74.17
CA SER A 612 -24.68 0.09 -75.19
C SER A 612 -25.27 -0.22 -76.57
N GLU A 613 -24.53 0.12 -77.64
CA GLU A 613 -25.00 -0.07 -79.03
C GLU A 613 -25.47 -1.52 -79.30
N GLN A 614 -24.81 -2.53 -78.72
CA GLN A 614 -25.22 -3.94 -78.87
C GLN A 614 -26.45 -4.35 -78.03
N VAL A 615 -26.75 -3.62 -76.95
CA VAL A 615 -27.90 -3.90 -76.06
C VAL A 615 -29.14 -3.12 -76.50
N ALA A 616 -28.97 -1.96 -77.12
CA ALA A 616 -30.07 -1.12 -77.63
C ALA A 616 -30.97 -1.87 -78.64
N GLU A 617 -30.44 -2.88 -79.34
CA GLU A 617 -31.19 -3.69 -80.29
C GLU A 617 -32.17 -4.69 -79.63
N ILE A 618 -31.87 -5.15 -78.42
CA ILE A 618 -32.64 -6.18 -77.69
C ILE A 618 -33.56 -5.61 -76.60
N VAL A 619 -33.44 -4.31 -76.31
CA VAL A 619 -34.07 -3.66 -75.16
C VAL A 619 -34.89 -2.42 -75.57
N TYR A 620 -35.91 -2.09 -74.79
CA TYR A 620 -36.62 -0.80 -74.85
C TYR A 620 -35.87 0.23 -73.99
N GLU A 621 -35.37 1.31 -74.60
CA GLU A 621 -34.52 2.31 -73.93
C GLU A 621 -35.18 2.92 -72.68
N ASP A 622 -36.45 3.31 -72.74
CA ASP A 622 -37.17 3.90 -71.59
C ASP A 622 -37.37 2.91 -70.43
N ALA A 623 -37.56 1.62 -70.74
CA ALA A 623 -37.71 0.58 -69.73
C ALA A 623 -36.35 0.18 -69.12
N PHE A 624 -35.27 0.27 -69.90
CA PHE A 624 -33.90 0.10 -69.41
C PHE A 624 -33.50 1.18 -68.42
N ASN A 625 -33.88 2.44 -68.69
CA ASN A 625 -33.51 3.56 -67.83
C ASN A 625 -34.12 3.40 -66.42
N ARG A 626 -35.38 2.95 -66.34
CA ARG A 626 -36.05 2.62 -65.07
C ARG A 626 -35.38 1.44 -64.35
N PHE A 627 -35.02 0.40 -65.10
CA PHE A 627 -34.25 -0.73 -64.55
C PHE A 627 -32.89 -0.29 -63.97
N ALA A 628 -32.18 0.60 -64.67
CA ALA A 628 -30.92 1.16 -64.19
C ALA A 628 -31.10 2.01 -62.93
N GLU A 629 -32.16 2.82 -62.83
CA GLU A 629 -32.50 3.59 -61.62
C GLU A 629 -32.76 2.70 -60.41
N GLU A 630 -33.56 1.64 -60.56
CA GLU A 630 -33.87 0.70 -59.49
C GLU A 630 -32.63 -0.05 -59.02
N ILE A 631 -31.80 -0.54 -59.95
CA ILE A 631 -30.51 -1.17 -59.61
C ILE A 631 -29.58 -0.19 -58.89
N ASN A 632 -29.48 1.05 -59.34
CA ASN A 632 -28.64 2.08 -58.73
C ASN A 632 -29.11 2.39 -57.30
N SER A 633 -30.42 2.40 -57.05
CA SER A 633 -30.99 2.61 -55.73
C SER A 633 -30.70 1.45 -54.76
N LEU A 634 -30.78 0.20 -55.24
CA LEU A 634 -30.50 -1.00 -54.44
C LEU A 634 -29.01 -1.11 -54.07
N ALA A 635 -28.12 -0.70 -54.99
CA ALA A 635 -26.69 -0.72 -54.81
C ALA A 635 -26.16 0.35 -53.83
N ALA A 636 -26.93 1.40 -53.52
CA ALA A 636 -26.51 2.49 -52.63
C ALA A 636 -26.39 2.05 -51.15
N TYR A 637 -25.36 2.54 -50.46
CA TYR A 637 -25.13 2.29 -49.02
C TYR A 637 -25.85 3.30 -48.13
N GLN A 638 -26.21 2.88 -46.92
CA GLN A 638 -26.75 3.77 -45.90
C GLN A 638 -25.61 4.46 -45.14
N TRP A 639 -25.85 5.69 -44.66
CA TRP A 639 -24.81 6.51 -44.02
C TRP A 639 -24.19 5.86 -42.77
N TRP A 640 -24.99 5.17 -41.95
CA TRP A 640 -24.52 4.53 -40.72
C TRP A 640 -23.60 3.32 -40.97
N GLU A 641 -23.78 2.62 -42.10
CA GLU A 641 -22.94 1.46 -42.47
C GLU A 641 -21.47 1.90 -42.64
N GLY A 642 -21.27 3.10 -43.19
CA GLY A 642 -19.96 3.74 -43.35
C GLY A 642 -19.39 4.30 -42.04
N SER A 643 -20.22 4.90 -41.17
CA SER A 643 -19.76 5.38 -39.85
C SER A 643 -19.26 4.24 -38.96
N PHE A 644 -19.96 3.11 -38.95
CA PHE A 644 -19.55 1.93 -38.18
C PHE A 644 -18.23 1.33 -38.69
N TYR A 645 -18.05 1.27 -40.02
CA TYR A 645 -16.78 0.88 -40.63
C TYR A 645 -15.63 1.80 -40.21
N SER A 646 -15.83 3.12 -40.21
CA SER A 646 -14.81 4.10 -39.82
C SER A 646 -14.37 3.93 -38.35
N ILE A 647 -15.32 3.74 -37.43
CA ILE A 647 -15.01 3.48 -36.00
C ILE A 647 -14.24 2.18 -35.84
N LEU A 648 -14.71 1.09 -36.45
CA LEU A 648 -14.03 -0.20 -36.41
C LEU A 648 -12.64 -0.15 -37.05
N SER A 649 -12.42 0.69 -38.06
CA SER A 649 -11.11 0.79 -38.72
C SER A 649 -10.01 1.32 -37.79
N ILE A 650 -10.38 2.13 -36.79
CA ILE A 650 -9.47 2.69 -35.78
C ILE A 650 -9.28 1.70 -34.62
N ILE A 651 -10.35 1.05 -34.16
CA ILE A 651 -10.34 0.18 -32.98
C ILE A 651 -9.83 -1.23 -33.31
N ALA A 652 -10.27 -1.79 -34.44
CA ALA A 652 -10.01 -3.17 -34.84
C ALA A 652 -10.13 -3.38 -36.37
N TYR A 653 -9.08 -3.00 -37.10
CA TYR A 653 -9.01 -3.08 -38.58
C TYR A 653 -9.42 -4.43 -39.21
N PRO A 654 -9.12 -5.62 -38.63
CA PRO A 654 -9.55 -6.88 -39.23
C PRO A 654 -11.07 -7.03 -39.24
N PHE A 655 -11.72 -6.56 -38.17
CA PHE A 655 -13.18 -6.58 -38.05
C PHE A 655 -13.84 -5.58 -39.00
N SER A 656 -13.23 -4.40 -39.21
CA SER A 656 -13.74 -3.43 -40.18
C SER A 656 -13.77 -3.99 -41.61
N TRP A 657 -12.73 -4.74 -42.02
CA TRP A 657 -12.71 -5.41 -43.32
C TRP A 657 -13.81 -6.47 -43.45
N THR A 658 -14.02 -7.29 -42.42
CA THR A 658 -15.10 -8.31 -42.45
C THR A 658 -16.49 -7.67 -42.53
N TRP A 659 -16.70 -6.56 -41.82
CA TRP A 659 -17.94 -5.77 -41.89
C TRP A 659 -18.20 -5.25 -43.30
N LEU A 660 -17.18 -4.64 -43.93
CA LEU A 660 -17.28 -4.14 -45.31
C LEU A 660 -17.62 -5.27 -46.30
N GLN A 661 -16.98 -6.43 -46.18
CA GLN A 661 -17.25 -7.59 -47.04
C GLN A 661 -18.65 -8.16 -46.83
N TRP A 662 -19.14 -8.19 -45.58
CA TRP A 662 -20.51 -8.60 -45.28
C TRP A 662 -21.54 -7.65 -45.92
N CYS A 663 -21.35 -6.34 -45.78
CA CYS A 663 -22.20 -5.34 -46.43
C CYS A 663 -22.23 -5.52 -47.96
N ARG A 664 -21.06 -5.68 -48.60
CA ARG A 664 -20.96 -5.92 -50.05
C ARG A 664 -21.67 -7.19 -50.49
N LYS A 665 -21.51 -8.27 -49.73
CA LYS A 665 -22.17 -9.56 -50.00
C LYS A 665 -23.69 -9.44 -49.93
N LYS A 666 -24.20 -8.71 -48.94
CA LYS A 666 -25.64 -8.42 -48.80
C LYS A 666 -26.16 -7.65 -50.02
N LYS A 667 -25.42 -6.65 -50.51
CA LYS A 667 -25.81 -5.86 -51.70
C LYS A 667 -25.88 -6.68 -52.98
N ILE A 668 -24.89 -7.53 -53.27
CA ILE A 668 -24.95 -8.39 -54.46
C ILE A 668 -26.05 -9.46 -54.36
N GLN A 669 -26.35 -9.96 -53.17
CA GLN A 669 -27.47 -10.90 -52.96
C GLN A 669 -28.80 -10.23 -53.27
N GLN A 670 -29.03 -9.01 -52.75
CA GLN A 670 -30.22 -8.21 -53.07
C GLN A 670 -30.35 -7.94 -54.57
N LEU A 671 -29.26 -7.55 -55.24
CA LEU A 671 -29.28 -7.32 -56.70
C LEU A 671 -29.59 -8.60 -57.49
N ARG A 672 -29.10 -9.77 -57.05
CA ARG A 672 -29.39 -11.06 -57.70
C ARG A 672 -30.82 -11.50 -57.49
N GLU A 673 -31.36 -11.33 -56.29
CA GLU A 673 -32.75 -11.65 -55.95
C GLU A 673 -33.72 -10.75 -56.72
N PHE A 674 -33.40 -9.45 -56.79
CA PHE A 674 -34.16 -8.48 -57.56
C PHE A 674 -34.27 -8.88 -59.04
N VAL A 675 -33.14 -9.12 -59.72
CA VAL A 675 -33.15 -9.49 -61.15
C VAL A 675 -33.74 -10.88 -61.41
N ARG A 676 -33.62 -11.83 -60.48
CA ARG A 676 -34.11 -13.20 -60.68
C ARG A 676 -35.60 -13.36 -60.39
N SER A 677 -36.16 -12.59 -59.46
CA SER A 677 -37.49 -12.86 -58.90
C SER A 677 -38.42 -11.67 -58.76
N GLU A 678 -37.91 -10.44 -58.64
CA GLU A 678 -38.76 -9.25 -58.41
C GLU A 678 -38.97 -8.44 -59.70
N TYR A 679 -37.97 -8.33 -60.56
CA TYR A 679 -38.03 -7.58 -61.81
C TYR A 679 -38.63 -8.42 -62.94
N ASP A 680 -39.65 -7.89 -63.64
CA ASP A 680 -40.40 -8.57 -64.70
C ASP A 680 -39.69 -8.64 -66.07
N HIS A 681 -38.41 -8.28 -66.11
CA HIS A 681 -37.61 -8.17 -67.34
C HIS A 681 -38.24 -7.29 -68.43
N ALA A 682 -39.13 -6.34 -68.08
CA ALA A 682 -39.88 -5.51 -69.04
C ALA A 682 -38.99 -4.72 -70.01
N CYS A 683 -37.71 -4.52 -69.69
CA CYS A 683 -36.75 -3.90 -70.59
C CYS A 683 -36.45 -4.75 -71.84
N LEU A 684 -36.58 -6.08 -71.80
CA LEU A 684 -36.32 -6.97 -72.95
C LEU A 684 -37.45 -6.94 -73.98
N ARG A 685 -37.11 -6.95 -75.27
CA ARG A 685 -38.08 -7.01 -76.37
C ARG A 685 -38.74 -8.39 -76.52
N SER A 686 -37.98 -9.47 -76.31
CA SER A 686 -38.47 -10.85 -76.38
C SER A 686 -39.60 -11.10 -75.39
N CYS A 687 -40.68 -11.74 -75.86
CA CYS A 687 -41.77 -12.18 -74.99
C CYS A 687 -41.35 -13.41 -74.19
N ARG A 688 -40.54 -14.30 -74.77
CA ARG A 688 -40.09 -15.53 -74.13
C ARG A 688 -39.12 -15.27 -72.98
N SER A 689 -38.14 -14.39 -73.17
CA SER A 689 -37.14 -14.07 -72.13
C SER A 689 -37.78 -13.40 -70.91
N ARG A 690 -38.83 -12.59 -71.13
CA ARG A 690 -39.67 -12.00 -70.08
C ARG A 690 -40.44 -13.04 -69.28
N ALA A 691 -41.09 -13.98 -69.97
CA ALA A 691 -41.91 -15.01 -69.31
C ALA A 691 -41.09 -16.03 -68.51
N LEU A 692 -39.86 -16.34 -68.95
CA LEU A 692 -39.00 -17.36 -68.33
C LEU A 692 -37.99 -16.79 -67.32
N TYR A 693 -37.88 -15.47 -67.17
CA TYR A 693 -36.86 -14.82 -66.32
C TYR A 693 -35.41 -15.27 -66.66
N GLU A 694 -35.14 -15.52 -67.94
CA GLU A 694 -33.86 -16.08 -68.42
C GLU A 694 -32.99 -15.05 -69.18
N GLY A 695 -33.49 -13.83 -69.42
CA GLY A 695 -32.82 -12.86 -70.29
C GLY A 695 -31.74 -11.98 -69.64
N LEU A 696 -31.70 -11.90 -68.30
CA LEU A 696 -30.71 -11.09 -67.55
C LEU A 696 -30.09 -11.89 -66.40
N LYS A 697 -28.79 -11.72 -66.17
CA LYS A 697 -28.09 -12.34 -65.04
C LYS A 697 -27.07 -11.38 -64.44
N VAL A 698 -27.17 -11.15 -63.13
CA VAL A 698 -26.20 -10.32 -62.39
C VAL A 698 -25.15 -11.19 -61.72
N SER A 699 -23.89 -10.90 -62.01
CA SER A 699 -22.75 -11.57 -61.39
C SER A 699 -21.73 -10.55 -60.89
N ALA A 700 -20.85 -10.99 -60.00
CA ALA A 700 -19.80 -10.16 -59.43
C ALA A 700 -18.55 -10.99 -59.20
N THR A 701 -17.41 -10.32 -59.18
CA THR A 701 -16.12 -10.92 -58.90
C THR A 701 -16.03 -11.40 -57.46
N SER A 702 -15.11 -12.33 -57.17
CA SER A 702 -14.97 -12.96 -55.85
C SER A 702 -14.65 -11.98 -54.70
N ASP A 703 -14.03 -10.86 -55.02
CA ASP A 703 -13.68 -9.76 -54.11
C ASP A 703 -14.81 -8.73 -53.96
N MET A 704 -15.93 -8.90 -54.70
CA MET A 704 -17.11 -8.03 -54.71
C MET A 704 -16.77 -6.56 -55.01
N MET A 705 -15.71 -6.31 -55.77
CA MET A 705 -15.30 -4.97 -56.20
C MET A 705 -15.88 -4.61 -57.57
N LEU A 706 -16.08 -5.61 -58.45
CA LEU A 706 -16.63 -5.44 -59.79
C LEU A 706 -17.89 -6.31 -59.95
N ALA A 707 -18.97 -5.71 -60.41
CA ALA A 707 -20.20 -6.39 -60.80
C ALA A 707 -20.48 -6.17 -62.29
N TYR A 708 -21.27 -7.06 -62.90
CA TYR A 708 -21.72 -6.95 -64.29
C TYR A 708 -23.08 -7.63 -64.49
N VAL A 709 -23.81 -7.17 -65.51
CA VAL A 709 -25.06 -7.76 -65.99
C VAL A 709 -24.81 -8.39 -67.36
N ASP A 710 -25.12 -9.68 -67.49
CA ASP A 710 -25.07 -10.42 -68.73
C ASP A 710 -26.48 -10.47 -69.38
N PHE A 711 -26.55 -10.16 -70.67
CA PHE A 711 -27.78 -10.17 -71.47
C PHE A 711 -27.82 -11.41 -72.38
N TYR A 712 -28.94 -12.12 -72.36
CA TYR A 712 -29.16 -13.34 -73.16
C TYR A 712 -30.32 -13.16 -74.14
N LEU A 713 -30.16 -13.72 -75.33
CA LEU A 713 -31.15 -13.68 -76.39
C LEU A 713 -32.26 -14.71 -76.15
N GLY A 714 -33.52 -14.30 -76.30
CA GLY A 714 -34.65 -15.22 -76.33
C GLY A 714 -34.67 -16.06 -77.61
N GLY A 715 -35.18 -17.29 -77.54
CA GLY A 715 -35.31 -18.17 -78.72
C GLY A 715 -36.20 -17.60 -79.84
N ASP A 716 -37.10 -16.66 -79.50
CA ASP A 716 -37.98 -15.91 -80.40
C ASP A 716 -37.28 -14.74 -81.13
N GLU A 717 -36.05 -14.39 -80.72
CA GLU A 717 -35.26 -13.29 -81.30
C GLU A 717 -34.02 -13.75 -82.08
N LYS A 718 -33.81 -15.06 -82.25
CA LYS A 718 -32.68 -15.62 -83.02
C LYS A 718 -32.75 -15.18 -84.49
N ARG A 719 -31.79 -14.36 -84.92
CA ARG A 719 -31.55 -13.93 -86.31
C ARG A 719 -30.17 -14.41 -86.75
N ASP A 720 -29.92 -14.58 -88.05
CA ASP A 720 -28.59 -14.99 -88.53
C ASP A 720 -27.47 -14.00 -88.12
N ASP A 721 -27.82 -12.73 -87.84
CA ASP A 721 -26.92 -11.67 -87.38
C ASP A 721 -26.75 -11.60 -85.85
N LEU A 722 -27.60 -12.29 -85.06
CA LEU A 722 -27.60 -12.28 -83.59
C LEU A 722 -27.64 -13.69 -82.99
N PRO A 723 -26.71 -14.07 -82.10
CA PRO A 723 -25.71 -13.20 -81.47
C PRO A 723 -24.48 -12.95 -82.35
N PRO A 724 -23.85 -11.76 -82.25
CA PRO A 724 -22.73 -11.41 -83.12
C PRO A 724 -21.53 -12.35 -82.89
N PRO A 725 -20.85 -12.84 -83.95
CA PRO A 725 -19.60 -13.59 -83.82
C PRO A 725 -18.51 -12.75 -83.15
N LEU A 726 -17.51 -13.39 -82.52
CA LEU A 726 -16.47 -12.70 -81.74
C LEU A 726 -15.82 -11.52 -82.48
N HIS A 727 -15.56 -11.66 -83.79
CA HIS A 727 -14.94 -10.61 -84.61
C HIS A 727 -15.78 -9.33 -84.72
N GLN A 728 -17.12 -9.43 -84.69
CA GLN A 728 -18.03 -8.27 -84.70
C GLN A 728 -18.21 -7.65 -83.30
N ARG A 729 -17.72 -8.31 -82.25
CA ARG A 729 -17.72 -7.78 -80.87
C ARG A 729 -16.45 -6.99 -80.54
N PHE A 730 -15.48 -6.92 -81.46
CA PHE A 730 -14.29 -6.12 -81.24
C PHE A 730 -14.57 -4.63 -81.50
N PRO A 731 -14.04 -3.72 -80.66
CA PRO A 731 -13.18 -3.96 -79.51
C PRO A 731 -13.95 -4.43 -78.25
N LEU A 732 -13.46 -5.49 -77.60
CA LEU A 732 -14.07 -6.07 -76.39
C LEU A 732 -13.33 -5.56 -75.13
N SER A 733 -14.06 -5.00 -74.17
CA SER A 733 -13.51 -4.50 -72.90
C SER A 733 -13.59 -5.55 -71.77
N LEU A 734 -12.47 -5.82 -71.12
CA LEU A 734 -12.35 -6.75 -69.99
C LEU A 734 -11.81 -6.01 -68.78
N VAL A 735 -12.69 -5.67 -67.84
CA VAL A 735 -12.33 -4.87 -66.66
C VAL A 735 -11.70 -5.76 -65.56
N PHE A 736 -10.67 -5.25 -64.88
CA PHE A 736 -10.09 -5.90 -63.71
C PHE A 736 -10.96 -5.70 -62.47
N GLY A 737 -11.14 -6.78 -61.70
CA GLY A 737 -11.58 -6.67 -60.30
C GLY A 737 -10.43 -6.20 -59.41
N GLY A 738 -10.75 -5.74 -58.22
CA GLY A 738 -9.80 -5.25 -57.22
C GLY A 738 -9.43 -3.77 -57.40
N ASP A 739 -8.85 -3.20 -56.34
CA ASP A 739 -8.33 -1.83 -56.30
C ASP A 739 -6.80 -1.78 -56.19
N GLY A 740 -6.11 -2.93 -56.15
CA GLY A 740 -4.66 -3.00 -55.98
C GLY A 740 -4.19 -2.84 -54.54
N SER A 741 -5.10 -2.95 -53.57
CA SER A 741 -4.78 -3.05 -52.14
C SER A 741 -4.25 -4.44 -51.76
N TYR A 742 -3.60 -4.56 -50.61
CA TYR A 742 -3.13 -5.86 -50.12
C TYR A 742 -4.28 -6.87 -49.95
N MET A 743 -5.48 -6.41 -49.59
CA MET A 743 -6.66 -7.25 -49.41
C MET A 743 -7.40 -7.55 -50.72
N ALA A 744 -7.43 -6.62 -51.69
CA ALA A 744 -8.09 -6.79 -52.99
C ALA A 744 -7.14 -6.42 -54.17
N PRO A 745 -6.22 -7.34 -54.56
CA PRO A 745 -5.30 -7.09 -55.67
C PRO A 745 -6.05 -7.07 -57.01
N PHE A 746 -5.46 -6.45 -58.03
CA PHE A 746 -6.03 -6.50 -59.38
C PHE A 746 -6.08 -7.94 -59.91
N VAL A 747 -7.23 -8.34 -60.45
CA VAL A 747 -7.46 -9.67 -61.02
C VAL A 747 -8.39 -9.58 -62.22
N LEU A 748 -7.99 -10.20 -63.34
CA LEU A 748 -8.88 -10.49 -64.46
C LEU A 748 -9.67 -11.77 -64.17
N HIS A 749 -11.00 -11.64 -64.05
CA HIS A 749 -11.88 -12.78 -63.85
C HIS A 749 -12.28 -13.39 -65.20
N SER A 750 -11.90 -14.65 -65.44
CA SER A 750 -12.34 -15.40 -66.62
C SER A 750 -13.43 -16.39 -66.23
N ASP A 751 -14.67 -16.04 -66.58
CA ASP A 751 -15.83 -16.91 -66.42
C ASP A 751 -15.92 -17.95 -67.54
N ASN A 752 -16.82 -18.92 -67.36
CA ASN A 752 -17.14 -19.89 -68.41
C ASN A 752 -17.62 -19.20 -69.71
N ILE A 753 -18.40 -18.10 -69.58
CA ILE A 753 -18.88 -17.32 -70.72
C ILE A 753 -17.71 -16.69 -71.48
N LEU A 754 -16.81 -15.98 -70.79
CA LEU A 754 -15.65 -15.36 -71.42
C LEU A 754 -14.72 -16.40 -72.04
N THR A 755 -14.51 -17.53 -71.36
CA THR A 755 -13.68 -18.64 -71.86
C THR A 755 -14.31 -19.28 -73.09
N SER A 756 -15.63 -19.46 -73.11
CA SER A 756 -16.38 -19.97 -74.26
C SER A 756 -16.38 -18.99 -75.44
N LEU A 757 -16.51 -17.68 -75.18
CA LEU A 757 -16.42 -16.65 -76.21
C LEU A 757 -15.03 -16.60 -76.84
N MET A 758 -13.98 -16.61 -76.02
CA MET A 758 -12.59 -16.62 -76.52
C MET A 758 -12.25 -17.92 -77.23
N SER A 759 -12.89 -19.04 -76.88
CA SER A 759 -12.70 -20.33 -77.56
C SER A 759 -13.10 -20.35 -79.03
N GLN A 760 -13.91 -19.37 -79.48
CA GLN A 760 -14.25 -19.21 -80.90
C GLN A 760 -13.02 -18.84 -81.76
N SER A 761 -11.96 -18.29 -81.16
CA SER A 761 -10.74 -17.88 -81.88
C SER A 761 -9.44 -18.40 -81.26
N VAL A 762 -9.36 -18.61 -79.95
CA VAL A 762 -8.14 -19.05 -79.23
C VAL A 762 -8.45 -20.29 -78.38
N PRO A 763 -7.64 -21.37 -78.43
CA PRO A 763 -7.82 -22.54 -77.59
C PRO A 763 -7.94 -22.19 -76.09
N SER A 764 -8.93 -22.77 -75.40
CA SER A 764 -9.24 -22.49 -73.99
C SER A 764 -8.06 -22.68 -73.04
N THR A 765 -7.16 -23.62 -73.34
CA THR A 765 -5.93 -23.87 -72.57
C THR A 765 -4.92 -22.74 -72.65
N ILE A 766 -4.79 -22.10 -73.82
CA ILE A 766 -3.90 -20.95 -74.04
C ILE A 766 -4.48 -19.72 -73.34
N TRP A 767 -5.79 -19.49 -73.50
CA TRP A 767 -6.49 -18.41 -72.81
C TRP A 767 -6.37 -18.53 -71.28
N TYR A 768 -6.60 -19.73 -70.73
CA TYR A 768 -6.48 -19.96 -69.29
C TYR A 768 -5.05 -19.71 -68.77
N ARG A 769 -4.03 -20.17 -69.49
CA ARG A 769 -2.62 -19.93 -69.14
C ARG A 769 -2.26 -18.45 -69.20
N LEU A 770 -2.77 -17.73 -70.20
CA LEU A 770 -2.56 -16.29 -70.34
C LEU A 770 -3.21 -15.53 -69.18
N VAL A 771 -4.47 -15.81 -68.86
CA VAL A 771 -5.18 -15.21 -67.72
C VAL A 771 -4.48 -15.53 -66.40
N ALA A 772 -4.01 -16.77 -66.22
CA ALA A 772 -3.26 -17.17 -65.03
C ALA A 772 -1.92 -16.42 -64.92
N GLY A 773 -1.17 -16.30 -66.02
CA GLY A 773 0.10 -15.55 -66.10
C GLY A 773 -0.09 -14.05 -65.82
N LEU A 774 -1.11 -13.44 -66.43
CA LEU A 774 -1.47 -12.05 -66.20
C LEU A 774 -1.87 -11.80 -64.74
N ASN A 775 -2.70 -12.69 -64.17
CA ASN A 775 -3.13 -12.58 -62.77
C ASN A 775 -1.97 -12.75 -61.76
N VAL A 776 -0.87 -13.39 -62.13
CA VAL A 776 0.35 -13.40 -61.29
C VAL A 776 1.01 -12.01 -61.29
N GLN A 777 1.09 -11.35 -62.45
CA GLN A 777 1.67 -10.02 -62.57
C GLN A 777 0.78 -8.94 -61.93
N LEU A 778 -0.54 -9.02 -62.13
CA LEU A 778 -1.51 -8.07 -61.57
C LEU A 778 -1.52 -8.06 -60.02
N ARG A 779 -1.16 -9.17 -59.37
CA ARG A 779 -1.04 -9.23 -57.89
C ARG A 779 0.10 -8.39 -57.34
N LEU A 780 1.08 -8.04 -58.17
CA LEU A 780 2.23 -7.22 -57.77
C LEU A 780 1.95 -5.73 -57.93
N VAL A 781 0.85 -5.36 -58.58
CA VAL A 781 0.44 -3.97 -58.79
C VAL A 781 -0.09 -3.38 -57.50
N ARG A 782 0.49 -2.25 -57.10
CA ARG A 782 0.12 -1.50 -55.89
C ARG A 782 -0.58 -0.22 -56.30
N CYS A 783 -1.71 0.07 -55.64
CA CYS A 783 -2.51 1.27 -55.92
C CYS A 783 -1.71 2.59 -55.72
N ASP A 784 -0.75 2.61 -54.80
CA ASP A 784 0.07 3.80 -54.51
C ASP A 784 1.20 4.05 -55.53
N GLN A 785 1.55 3.03 -56.34
CA GLN A 785 2.67 3.04 -57.28
C GLN A 785 2.29 2.46 -58.65
N LEU A 786 1.17 2.93 -59.22
CA LEU A 786 0.65 2.40 -60.49
C LEU A 786 1.62 2.60 -61.67
N LYS A 787 2.41 3.70 -61.67
CA LYS A 787 3.32 4.02 -62.77
C LYS A 787 4.51 3.07 -62.83
N SER A 788 5.09 2.68 -61.70
CA SER A 788 6.19 1.72 -61.66
C SER A 788 5.70 0.28 -61.86
N THR A 789 4.53 -0.07 -61.33
CA THR A 789 4.04 -1.44 -61.31
C THR A 789 3.26 -1.88 -62.56
N PHE A 790 2.65 -0.96 -63.33
CA PHE A 790 2.05 -1.32 -64.64
C PHE A 790 3.06 -1.45 -65.78
N ARG A 791 4.26 -0.86 -65.67
CA ARG A 791 5.32 -0.98 -66.68
C ARG A 791 5.72 -2.44 -66.98
N PRO A 792 5.99 -3.30 -65.97
CA PRO A 792 6.23 -4.73 -66.19
C PRO A 792 5.08 -5.44 -66.90
N ILE A 793 3.83 -5.04 -66.66
CA ILE A 793 2.66 -5.67 -67.29
C ILE A 793 2.58 -5.30 -68.76
N ILE A 794 2.76 -4.03 -69.11
CA ILE A 794 2.77 -3.58 -70.50
C ILE A 794 3.91 -4.28 -71.26
N SER A 795 5.11 -4.33 -70.67
CA SER A 795 6.24 -5.06 -71.27
C SER A 795 5.94 -6.56 -71.43
N TRP A 796 5.29 -7.20 -70.45
CA TRP A 796 4.90 -8.62 -70.53
C TRP A 796 3.83 -8.86 -71.60
N LEU A 797 2.85 -7.97 -71.74
CA LEU A 797 1.83 -8.04 -72.79
C LEU A 797 2.46 -7.92 -74.18
N GLU A 798 3.38 -6.98 -74.38
CA GLU A 798 4.08 -6.77 -75.65
C GLU A 798 5.04 -7.92 -76.01
N THR A 799 5.76 -8.48 -75.03
CA THR A 799 6.82 -9.48 -75.28
C THR A 799 6.35 -10.93 -75.27
N HIS A 800 5.32 -11.27 -74.48
CA HIS A 800 4.89 -12.66 -74.27
C HIS A 800 3.44 -12.91 -74.72
N ALA A 801 2.49 -12.02 -74.39
CA ALA A 801 1.07 -12.26 -74.66
C ALA A 801 0.69 -11.98 -76.12
N ASN A 802 0.97 -10.77 -76.63
CA ASN A 802 0.60 -10.33 -77.97
C ASN A 802 1.26 -11.14 -79.10
N PRO A 803 2.54 -11.55 -79.02
CA PRO A 803 3.14 -12.43 -80.03
C PRO A 803 2.50 -13.82 -80.08
N THR A 804 1.98 -14.32 -78.95
CA THR A 804 1.29 -15.61 -78.90
C THR A 804 -0.14 -15.51 -79.46
N LEU A 805 -0.79 -14.36 -79.30
CA LEU A 805 -2.16 -14.11 -79.74
C LEU A 805 -2.28 -13.59 -81.18
N SER A 806 -1.22 -12.98 -81.73
CA SER A 806 -1.20 -12.48 -83.10
C SER A 806 -1.40 -13.58 -84.14
N VAL A 807 -1.01 -14.82 -83.83
CA VAL A 807 -1.27 -16.03 -84.65
C VAL A 807 -2.78 -16.27 -84.85
N TYR A 808 -3.61 -15.78 -83.92
CA TYR A 808 -5.07 -15.88 -83.94
C TYR A 808 -5.75 -14.54 -84.28
N ASN A 809 -5.03 -13.57 -84.86
CA ASN A 809 -5.51 -12.23 -85.24
C ASN A 809 -6.08 -11.39 -84.08
N ILE A 810 -5.63 -11.62 -82.84
CA ILE A 810 -6.09 -10.90 -81.64
C ILE A 810 -4.92 -10.15 -81.00
N ARG A 811 -5.16 -8.90 -80.60
CA ARG A 811 -4.24 -8.07 -79.83
C ARG A 811 -4.89 -7.67 -78.49
N LEU A 812 -4.11 -7.70 -77.42
CA LEU A 812 -4.48 -7.23 -76.09
C LEU A 812 -3.68 -5.99 -75.73
N ASP A 813 -4.38 -4.89 -75.44
CA ASP A 813 -3.76 -3.69 -74.91
C ASP A 813 -4.34 -3.34 -73.52
N LEU A 814 -3.49 -2.87 -72.62
CA LEU A 814 -3.92 -2.38 -71.31
C LEU A 814 -4.64 -1.03 -71.49
N ALA A 815 -5.82 -0.88 -70.89
CA ALA A 815 -6.63 0.32 -71.04
C ALA A 815 -7.14 0.85 -69.70
N ARG A 816 -7.40 2.15 -69.71
CA ARG A 816 -8.08 2.89 -68.64
C ARG A 816 -9.48 3.28 -69.12
N PHE A 817 -10.49 2.87 -68.37
CA PHE A 817 -11.89 3.20 -68.64
C PHE A 817 -12.30 4.49 -67.92
N GLN A 818 -13.39 5.11 -68.37
CA GLN A 818 -13.78 6.49 -68.04
C GLN A 818 -13.82 6.74 -66.51
N PRO A 819 -13.33 7.90 -66.03
CA PRO A 819 -13.42 8.24 -64.61
C PRO A 819 -14.88 8.38 -64.17
N THR A 820 -15.19 7.85 -63.00
CA THR A 820 -16.45 8.09 -62.30
C THR A 820 -16.46 9.48 -61.65
N ALA A 821 -17.62 9.93 -61.16
CA ALA A 821 -17.78 11.26 -60.54
C ALA A 821 -16.86 11.50 -59.32
N SER A 822 -16.37 10.43 -58.68
CA SER A 822 -15.42 10.46 -57.56
C SER A 822 -13.94 10.57 -57.99
N GLY A 823 -13.65 10.47 -59.28
CA GLY A 823 -12.29 10.41 -59.83
C GLY A 823 -11.64 9.03 -59.77
N TYR A 824 -12.40 7.95 -59.50
CA TYR A 824 -11.91 6.56 -59.59
C TYR A 824 -11.77 6.12 -61.06
N TYR A 825 -10.70 5.38 -61.35
CA TYR A 825 -10.43 4.83 -62.68
C TYR A 825 -10.53 3.31 -62.65
N GLN A 826 -11.31 2.74 -63.57
CA GLN A 826 -11.31 1.31 -63.82
C GLN A 826 -10.20 0.96 -64.82
N PHE A 827 -9.44 -0.07 -64.51
CA PHE A 827 -8.38 -0.59 -65.38
C PHE A 827 -8.79 -1.94 -65.95
N GLY A 828 -8.32 -2.27 -67.14
CA GLY A 828 -8.58 -3.58 -67.74
C GLY A 828 -7.86 -3.74 -69.08
N LEU A 829 -8.28 -4.75 -69.84
CA LEU A 829 -7.77 -5.02 -71.18
C LEU A 829 -8.80 -4.65 -72.23
N VAL A 830 -8.33 -4.13 -73.37
CA VAL A 830 -9.11 -4.03 -74.60
C VAL A 830 -8.58 -5.08 -75.57
N VAL A 831 -9.48 -5.90 -76.07
CA VAL A 831 -9.21 -6.93 -77.07
C VAL A 831 -9.60 -6.40 -78.44
N CYS A 832 -8.64 -6.28 -79.36
CA CYS A 832 -8.83 -5.78 -80.71
C CYS A 832 -8.50 -6.86 -81.75
N ALA A 833 -9.17 -6.81 -82.91
CA ALA A 833 -8.70 -7.54 -84.08
C ALA A 833 -7.44 -6.85 -84.65
N VAL A 834 -6.48 -7.65 -85.11
CA VAL A 834 -5.29 -7.14 -85.80
C VAL A 834 -5.68 -6.85 -87.26
N GLU A 835 -5.86 -5.57 -87.61
CA GLU A 835 -5.97 -5.15 -89.02
C GLU A 835 -4.57 -5.14 -89.67
N ASN A 836 -4.44 -5.77 -90.84
CA ASN A 836 -3.18 -5.88 -91.59
C ASN A 836 -2.81 -4.52 -92.23
N GLU A 837 -2.23 -3.59 -91.45
CA GLU A 837 -1.53 -2.44 -92.02
C GLU A 837 -0.12 -2.85 -92.49
N ARG A 838 0.02 -3.09 -93.79
CA ARG A 838 1.31 -3.12 -94.48
C ARG A 838 1.78 -1.68 -94.74
N SER A 839 2.79 -1.21 -94.00
CA SER A 839 3.69 -0.15 -94.45
C SER A 839 5.13 -0.43 -93.95
N PRO A 840 6.18 -0.13 -94.76
CA PRO A 840 7.52 -0.70 -94.58
C PRO A 840 8.33 0.00 -93.47
N PRO A 841 9.39 -0.65 -92.94
CA PRO A 841 10.14 -0.14 -91.80
C PRO A 841 11.17 0.91 -92.24
N SER A 842 11.20 2.07 -91.56
CA SER A 842 12.29 3.04 -91.65
C SER A 842 13.30 2.86 -90.52
N ILE A 843 14.39 2.19 -90.86
CA ILE A 843 15.81 2.44 -90.54
C ILE A 843 16.15 3.12 -89.18
N ASP A 844 16.92 2.36 -88.41
CA ASP A 844 17.81 2.74 -87.28
C ASP A 844 18.60 4.05 -87.48
N SER A 845 18.72 4.86 -86.43
CA SER A 845 19.94 5.65 -86.17
C SER A 845 20.01 6.21 -84.73
N LEU A 846 20.69 5.45 -83.87
CA LEU A 846 21.97 5.77 -83.22
C LEU A 846 22.26 7.19 -82.64
N HIS A 847 22.68 7.17 -81.36
CA HIS A 847 23.57 8.07 -80.59
C HIS A 847 23.06 9.36 -79.91
N GLY A 848 23.37 9.44 -78.60
CA GLY A 848 23.90 10.67 -77.97
C GLY A 848 23.23 11.13 -76.66
N LEU A 849 23.79 10.77 -75.50
CA LEU A 849 23.84 11.67 -74.32
C LEU A 849 24.81 12.85 -74.63
N PRO A 850 24.86 13.98 -73.87
CA PRO A 850 24.33 14.22 -72.51
C PRO A 850 23.64 15.59 -72.29
N GLU A 851 23.17 15.78 -71.04
CA GLU A 851 22.95 17.00 -70.24
C GLU A 851 22.85 18.38 -70.92
N VAL A 852 21.85 19.19 -70.52
CA VAL A 852 22.06 20.51 -69.85
C VAL A 852 20.71 21.09 -69.40
N GLN A 853 20.77 21.72 -68.24
CA GLN A 853 19.81 22.61 -67.57
C GLN A 853 19.05 23.53 -68.55
N THR A 854 17.78 23.88 -68.30
CA THR A 854 17.34 25.09 -67.59
C THR A 854 15.83 25.32 -67.70
N ARG A 855 15.27 25.77 -66.58
CA ARG A 855 14.09 26.62 -66.29
C ARG A 855 13.22 27.23 -67.42
N HIS A 856 11.95 27.38 -67.01
CA HIS A 856 10.91 28.41 -67.33
C HIS A 856 10.01 28.15 -68.55
N ARG A 857 8.70 27.94 -68.38
CA ARG A 857 7.55 28.82 -67.99
C ARG A 857 6.93 29.56 -69.20
N VAL A 858 5.60 29.37 -69.33
CA VAL A 858 4.57 30.28 -69.90
C VAL A 858 4.13 30.07 -71.37
N ASN A 859 2.96 29.43 -71.47
CA ASN A 859 1.69 29.82 -72.10
C ASN A 859 1.48 30.13 -73.62
N VAL A 860 0.30 29.62 -74.04
CA VAL A 860 -0.68 30.02 -75.08
C VAL A 860 -0.33 29.83 -76.57
N VAL A 861 -1.16 29.05 -77.28
CA VAL A 861 -2.07 29.44 -78.39
C VAL A 861 -2.38 28.22 -79.31
N GLU A 862 -3.69 27.96 -79.46
CA GLU A 862 -4.39 27.14 -80.49
C GLU A 862 -3.86 27.38 -81.94
N PRO A 863 -3.96 26.45 -82.94
CA PRO A 863 -5.27 26.04 -83.49
C PRO A 863 -5.40 24.67 -84.18
N ARG A 864 -6.62 24.11 -84.06
CA ARG A 864 -7.55 23.70 -85.12
C ARG A 864 -7.00 23.05 -86.42
N ARG A 865 -7.63 21.90 -86.72
CA ARG A 865 -8.09 21.41 -88.04
C ARG A 865 -7.34 20.21 -88.68
N GLU A 866 -7.25 19.11 -87.92
CA GLU A 866 -7.31 17.74 -88.48
C GLU A 866 -8.44 16.99 -87.75
N SER A 867 -9.67 17.38 -88.05
CA SER A 867 -10.88 16.78 -87.51
C SER A 867 -11.73 16.40 -88.70
N GLU A 868 -11.54 15.19 -89.22
CA GLU A 868 -12.59 14.45 -89.95
C GLU A 868 -12.21 12.99 -90.23
N LEU A 869 -10.91 12.59 -90.25
CA LEU A 869 -10.52 11.18 -90.48
C LEU A 869 -10.13 10.39 -89.22
N LEU A 870 -9.92 11.05 -88.07
CA LEU A 870 -9.49 10.42 -86.80
C LEU A 870 -10.64 10.23 -85.80
N MET A 871 -11.89 10.47 -86.25
CA MET A 871 -13.10 10.42 -85.42
C MET A 871 -13.80 9.05 -85.43
N THR A 872 -13.40 8.11 -86.29
CA THR A 872 -13.95 6.75 -86.35
C THR A 872 -13.34 5.78 -85.33
N HIS A 873 -12.15 6.07 -84.80
CA HIS A 873 -11.55 5.29 -83.69
C HIS A 873 -12.02 5.72 -82.28
N ARG A 874 -12.90 6.72 -82.18
CA ARG A 874 -13.26 7.37 -80.90
C ARG A 874 -14.57 6.90 -80.27
N ARG A 875 -15.23 5.86 -80.83
CA ARG A 875 -16.57 5.42 -80.38
C ARG A 875 -16.65 4.11 -79.61
N ALA A 876 -15.53 3.53 -79.19
CA ALA A 876 -15.55 2.43 -78.21
C ALA A 876 -14.73 2.80 -76.97
N SER A 877 -15.41 2.77 -75.83
CA SER A 877 -15.01 3.20 -74.49
C SER A 877 -13.69 2.61 -73.96
N GLY A 878 -12.59 3.37 -74.02
CA GLY A 878 -11.33 3.10 -73.28
C GLY A 878 -10.12 3.89 -73.79
N TRP A 879 -9.29 4.46 -72.90
CA TRP A 879 -7.99 5.05 -73.25
C TRP A 879 -6.87 4.01 -73.11
N ILE A 880 -6.26 3.61 -74.23
CA ILE A 880 -5.14 2.66 -74.24
C ILE A 880 -3.91 3.27 -73.53
N LEU A 881 -3.31 2.50 -72.62
CA LEU A 881 -2.16 2.90 -71.81
C LEU A 881 -0.86 2.44 -72.48
N ASN A 882 -0.17 3.37 -73.14
CA ASN A 882 1.19 3.16 -73.65
C ASN A 882 2.24 3.61 -72.63
N GLN A 883 3.51 3.24 -72.85
CA GLN A 883 4.63 3.61 -71.96
C GLN A 883 4.74 5.13 -71.70
N ASP A 884 4.37 5.96 -72.68
CA ASP A 884 4.34 7.42 -72.56
C ASP A 884 3.13 7.95 -71.79
N SER A 885 1.96 7.31 -71.96
CA SER A 885 0.70 7.66 -71.30
C SER A 885 0.71 7.39 -69.79
N LEU A 886 1.54 6.44 -69.33
CA LEU A 886 1.75 6.11 -67.91
C LEU A 886 2.31 7.29 -67.09
N ARG A 887 2.93 8.29 -67.71
CA ARG A 887 3.47 9.47 -67.00
C ARG A 887 2.37 10.36 -66.39
N THR A 888 1.11 10.18 -66.80
CA THR A 888 -0.05 10.99 -66.37
C THR A 888 -0.79 10.43 -65.15
N LEU A 889 -0.38 9.28 -64.61
CA LEU A 889 -1.01 8.64 -63.44
C LEU A 889 -0.46 9.23 -62.12
N ARG A 890 -1.33 9.46 -61.14
CA ARG A 890 -1.03 10.03 -59.81
C ARG A 890 -0.38 8.97 -58.89
N GLU A 891 0.70 9.31 -58.18
CA GLU A 891 1.33 8.49 -57.13
C GLU A 891 1.29 9.23 -55.77
N ASN A 892 0.95 8.53 -54.69
CA ASN A 892 0.99 9.05 -53.31
C ASN A 892 2.03 8.25 -52.50
N MET A 893 3.10 8.91 -52.04
CA MET A 893 4.31 8.25 -51.49
C MET A 893 4.45 8.26 -49.95
N LEU A 894 3.36 8.40 -49.17
CA LEU A 894 3.47 8.75 -47.74
C LEU A 894 3.59 7.58 -46.73
N TRP A 895 3.48 6.30 -47.12
CA TRP A 895 3.34 5.18 -46.15
C TRP A 895 4.30 3.99 -46.38
N TYR A 896 5.62 4.23 -46.40
CA TYR A 896 6.61 3.21 -46.81
C TYR A 896 7.03 2.14 -45.76
N PRO A 897 7.18 2.40 -44.45
CA PRO A 897 7.90 1.46 -43.57
C PRO A 897 7.08 0.20 -43.18
N LEU A 898 5.75 0.28 -43.16
CA LEU A 898 4.89 -0.88 -42.85
C LEU A 898 4.73 -1.86 -44.03
N SER A 899 5.04 -1.44 -45.25
CA SER A 899 4.80 -2.23 -46.47
C SER A 899 5.78 -3.40 -46.68
N PHE A 900 6.93 -3.39 -45.99
CA PHE A 900 7.95 -4.43 -46.11
C PHE A 900 7.63 -5.69 -45.29
N ILE A 901 6.83 -5.54 -44.23
CA ILE A 901 6.43 -6.64 -43.32
C ILE A 901 5.28 -7.46 -43.94
N ILE A 902 4.53 -6.89 -44.88
CA ILE A 902 3.36 -7.48 -45.52
C ILE A 902 3.75 -8.23 -46.83
N CYS A 903 4.80 -9.04 -46.79
CA CYS A 903 5.17 -9.91 -47.91
C CYS A 903 4.42 -11.25 -47.81
N ASN A 904 3.65 -11.61 -48.84
CA ASN A 904 3.06 -12.95 -48.97
C ASN A 904 4.17 -13.97 -49.24
N THR A 905 4.69 -14.61 -48.21
CA THR A 905 5.47 -15.85 -48.37
C THR A 905 4.51 -17.00 -48.69
N LYS A 906 4.84 -17.81 -49.69
CA LYS A 906 4.03 -18.99 -50.05
C LYS A 906 4.03 -19.96 -48.85
N PRO A 907 2.86 -20.45 -48.38
CA PRO A 907 2.85 -21.54 -47.41
C PRO A 907 3.36 -22.82 -48.10
N ILE A 908 4.42 -23.40 -47.55
CA ILE A 908 5.01 -24.66 -48.01
C ILE A 908 4.15 -25.79 -47.47
N GLY A 909 3.75 -26.72 -48.34
CA GLY A 909 2.74 -27.74 -48.07
C GLY A 909 3.22 -28.90 -47.19
N HIS A 910 2.99 -28.79 -45.88
CA HIS A 910 2.83 -29.93 -44.96
C HIS A 910 1.69 -29.62 -43.98
N GLN A 911 0.55 -30.30 -44.09
CA GLN A 911 -0.74 -29.81 -43.56
C GLN A 911 -1.05 -30.18 -42.08
N ASP A 912 -0.40 -31.21 -41.52
CA ASP A 912 -0.80 -31.76 -40.21
C ASP A 912 0.13 -31.33 -39.07
N LEU A 913 1.44 -31.52 -39.21
CA LEU A 913 2.43 -31.09 -38.20
C LEU A 913 2.41 -29.57 -38.01
N VAL A 914 2.30 -28.82 -39.11
CA VAL A 914 2.22 -27.35 -39.08
C VAL A 914 0.92 -26.90 -38.41
N GLY A 915 -0.20 -27.61 -38.62
CA GLY A 915 -1.46 -27.32 -37.94
C GLY A 915 -1.41 -27.54 -36.42
N LEU A 916 -0.70 -28.58 -35.97
CA LEU A 916 -0.47 -28.84 -34.55
C LEU A 916 0.43 -27.77 -33.92
N VAL A 917 1.52 -27.39 -34.58
CA VAL A 917 2.41 -26.30 -34.12
C VAL A 917 1.65 -24.98 -34.04
N ILE A 918 0.82 -24.67 -35.04
CA ILE A 918 -0.05 -23.48 -35.03
C ILE A 918 -1.04 -23.52 -33.87
N SER A 919 -1.63 -24.69 -33.58
CA SER A 919 -2.57 -24.85 -32.45
C SER A 919 -1.87 -24.66 -31.10
N ILE A 920 -0.62 -25.12 -30.96
CA ILE A 920 0.20 -24.89 -29.76
C ILE A 920 0.52 -23.41 -29.60
N LEU A 921 0.96 -22.73 -30.66
CA LEU A 921 1.29 -21.29 -30.61
C LEU A 921 0.07 -20.43 -30.25
N LEU A 922 -1.09 -20.75 -30.82
CA LEU A 922 -2.35 -20.06 -30.56
C LEU A 922 -2.79 -20.22 -29.10
N LEU A 923 -2.65 -21.42 -28.54
CA LEU A 923 -3.00 -21.67 -27.16
C LEU A 923 -1.95 -21.08 -26.20
N GLY A 924 -0.68 -21.03 -26.62
CA GLY A 924 0.39 -20.31 -25.94
C GLY A 924 0.08 -18.81 -25.82
N ASP A 925 -0.36 -18.17 -26.91
CA ASP A 925 -0.83 -16.78 -26.88
C ASP A 925 -1.97 -16.59 -25.87
N PHE A 926 -2.95 -17.50 -25.83
CA PHE A 926 -4.07 -17.43 -24.88
C PHE A 926 -3.63 -17.53 -23.42
N ILE A 927 -2.76 -18.48 -23.10
CA ILE A 927 -2.26 -18.64 -21.72
C ILE A 927 -1.40 -17.44 -21.32
N LEU A 928 -0.56 -16.93 -22.22
CA LEU A 928 0.26 -15.75 -21.96
C LEU A 928 -0.60 -14.53 -21.61
N VAL A 929 -1.71 -14.33 -22.33
CA VAL A 929 -2.67 -13.26 -22.06
C VAL A 929 -3.34 -13.43 -20.71
N LEU A 930 -3.79 -14.65 -20.39
CA LEU A 930 -4.44 -14.95 -19.11
C LEU A 930 -3.50 -14.71 -17.93
N LEU A 931 -2.26 -15.19 -18.02
CA LEU A 931 -1.24 -15.02 -16.99
C LEU A 931 -0.86 -13.54 -16.80
N MET A 932 -0.73 -12.80 -17.90
CA MET A 932 -0.48 -11.35 -17.84
C MET A 932 -1.62 -10.60 -17.13
N LEU A 933 -2.87 -10.90 -17.46
CA LEU A 933 -4.04 -10.26 -16.85
C LEU A 933 -4.12 -10.57 -15.35
N LEU A 934 -3.84 -11.82 -14.97
CA LEU A 934 -3.81 -12.23 -13.56
C LEU A 934 -2.69 -11.52 -12.79
N GLN A 935 -1.50 -11.41 -13.39
CA GLN A 935 -0.35 -10.73 -12.78
C GLN A 935 -0.61 -9.22 -12.63
N LEU A 936 -1.20 -8.56 -13.62
CA LEU A 936 -1.56 -7.14 -13.54
C LEU A 936 -2.65 -6.90 -12.48
N TYR A 937 -3.67 -7.78 -12.41
CA TYR A 937 -4.71 -7.71 -11.38
C TYR A 937 -4.15 -7.87 -9.97
N SER A 938 -3.20 -8.78 -9.76
CA SER A 938 -2.56 -9.00 -8.45
C SER A 938 -1.71 -7.81 -7.99
N ASN A 939 -1.25 -6.95 -8.90
CA ASN A 939 -0.39 -5.81 -8.57
C ASN A 939 -1.20 -4.54 -8.32
N SER A 940 -2.11 -4.18 -9.23
CA SER A 940 -2.91 -2.95 -9.12
C SER A 940 -4.09 -2.98 -10.09
N THR A 941 -5.28 -2.68 -9.58
CA THR A 941 -6.49 -2.55 -10.40
C THR A 941 -6.38 -1.41 -11.41
N LEU A 942 -5.64 -0.35 -11.09
CA LEU A 942 -5.46 0.81 -11.97
C LEU A 942 -4.56 0.47 -13.17
N ASP A 943 -3.48 -0.29 -12.95
CA ASP A 943 -2.58 -0.75 -14.01
C ASP A 943 -3.28 -1.76 -14.93
N PHE A 944 -4.14 -2.61 -14.35
CA PHE A 944 -5.01 -3.51 -15.11
C PHE A 944 -5.91 -2.76 -16.09
N PHE A 945 -6.59 -1.69 -15.66
CA PHE A 945 -7.44 -0.89 -16.54
C PHE A 945 -6.64 -0.09 -17.58
N LEU A 946 -5.49 0.46 -17.21
CA LEU A 946 -4.63 1.21 -18.14
C LEU A 946 -4.13 0.34 -19.29
N VAL A 947 -3.65 -0.87 -19.00
CA VAL A 947 -3.17 -1.80 -20.05
C VAL A 947 -4.31 -2.30 -20.94
N LEU A 948 -5.52 -2.45 -20.41
CA LEU A 948 -6.71 -2.82 -21.19
C LEU A 948 -7.25 -1.68 -22.07
N LEU A 949 -7.03 -0.42 -21.66
CA LEU A 949 -7.52 0.79 -22.32
C LEU A 949 -6.54 1.40 -23.34
N ILE A 950 -5.27 1.00 -23.36
CA ILE A 950 -4.30 1.45 -24.37
C ILE A 950 -4.57 0.72 -25.70
N PRO A 951 -4.89 1.45 -26.79
CA PRO A 951 -5.11 0.83 -28.10
C PRO A 951 -3.82 0.30 -28.74
N PRO A 952 -3.92 -0.77 -29.55
CA PRO A 952 -5.14 -1.53 -29.82
C PRO A 952 -5.29 -2.65 -28.78
N ILE A 953 -6.45 -3.29 -28.76
CA ILE A 953 -6.82 -4.47 -27.94
C ILE A 953 -5.97 -5.72 -28.32
N GLY A 954 -4.71 -5.53 -28.73
CA GLY A 954 -3.78 -6.49 -29.30
C GLY A 954 -3.35 -7.60 -28.34
N ILE A 955 -3.65 -7.48 -27.05
CA ILE A 955 -3.49 -8.57 -26.08
C ILE A 955 -4.64 -9.59 -26.24
N LEU A 956 -5.89 -9.16 -26.49
CA LEU A 956 -7.05 -10.06 -26.59
C LEU A 956 -7.31 -10.57 -28.02
N LEU A 957 -6.80 -9.87 -29.03
CA LEU A 957 -7.00 -10.18 -30.46
C LEU A 957 -6.20 -11.36 -31.07
N PRO A 958 -5.03 -11.81 -30.56
CA PRO A 958 -4.24 -12.88 -31.18
C PRO A 958 -5.01 -14.21 -31.24
N PHE A 959 -5.73 -14.56 -30.18
CA PHE A 959 -6.47 -15.82 -30.08
C PHE A 959 -7.68 -15.89 -31.05
N PRO A 960 -8.60 -14.90 -31.10
CA PRO A 960 -9.68 -14.88 -32.08
C PRO A 960 -9.18 -14.82 -33.54
N ALA A 961 -8.11 -14.08 -33.80
CA ALA A 961 -7.48 -13.99 -35.13
C ALA A 961 -6.87 -15.32 -35.55
N GLY A 962 -6.18 -16.01 -34.64
CA GLY A 962 -5.60 -17.33 -34.86
C GLY A 962 -6.67 -18.41 -35.12
N ILE A 963 -7.78 -18.41 -34.37
CA ILE A 963 -8.88 -19.37 -34.58
C ILE A 963 -9.53 -19.14 -35.95
N SER A 964 -9.75 -17.89 -36.32
CA SER A 964 -10.30 -17.53 -37.64
C SER A 964 -9.36 -17.96 -38.77
N ALA A 965 -8.04 -17.89 -38.57
CA ALA A 965 -7.05 -18.42 -39.51
C ALA A 965 -7.07 -19.96 -39.57
N LEU A 966 -7.26 -20.64 -38.43
CA LEU A 966 -7.28 -22.10 -38.33
C LEU A 966 -8.51 -22.74 -38.99
N PHE A 967 -9.68 -22.07 -38.93
CA PHE A 967 -10.97 -22.60 -39.39
C PHE A 967 -11.53 -21.93 -40.67
N SER A 968 -10.84 -20.96 -41.27
CA SER A 968 -11.34 -20.30 -42.50
C SER A 968 -11.28 -21.22 -43.74
N HIS A 969 -12.45 -21.72 -44.16
CA HIS A 969 -12.63 -22.42 -45.43
C HIS A 969 -12.65 -21.45 -46.61
N THR A 970 -11.73 -21.60 -47.57
CA THR A 970 -12.03 -21.33 -48.99
C THR A 970 -11.14 -22.22 -49.88
N PRO A 971 -11.63 -23.37 -50.38
CA PRO A 971 -10.80 -24.41 -50.98
C PRO A 971 -10.16 -24.08 -52.34
N LYS A 972 -10.30 -22.86 -52.88
CA LYS A 972 -9.79 -22.54 -54.23
C LYS A 972 -8.67 -21.51 -54.33
N ARG A 973 -8.24 -20.83 -53.26
CA ARG A 973 -7.13 -19.85 -53.37
C ARG A 973 -6.27 -19.77 -52.10
N SER A 974 -5.10 -20.40 -52.13
CA SER A 974 -4.03 -20.36 -51.10
C SER A 974 -3.57 -18.95 -50.70
N SER A 975 -3.89 -17.92 -51.49
CA SER A 975 -3.48 -16.53 -51.25
C SER A 975 -4.31 -15.77 -50.21
N GLY A 976 -5.53 -16.19 -49.89
CA GLY A 976 -6.34 -15.54 -48.83
C GLY A 976 -5.86 -15.93 -47.43
N LEU A 977 -5.50 -17.20 -47.27
CA LEU A 977 -5.11 -17.83 -46.01
C LEU A 977 -3.76 -17.30 -45.48
N ALA A 978 -2.79 -17.03 -46.36
CA ALA A 978 -1.50 -16.45 -46.00
C ALA A 978 -1.60 -15.05 -45.35
N ARG A 979 -2.65 -14.29 -45.68
CA ARG A 979 -2.83 -12.92 -45.18
C ARG A 979 -3.33 -12.89 -43.74
N PHE A 980 -4.23 -13.81 -43.39
CA PHE A 980 -4.69 -13.99 -42.00
C PHE A 980 -3.57 -14.50 -41.09
N TYR A 981 -2.69 -15.39 -41.59
CA TYR A 981 -1.49 -15.81 -40.86
C TYR A 981 -0.50 -14.67 -40.63
N ALA A 982 -0.24 -13.83 -41.64
CA ALA A 982 0.64 -12.68 -41.48
C ALA A 982 0.12 -11.69 -40.43
N LEU A 983 -1.20 -11.45 -40.40
CA LEU A 983 -1.85 -10.61 -39.41
C LEU A 983 -1.74 -11.21 -37.99
N TRP A 984 -2.01 -12.51 -37.82
CA TRP A 984 -1.88 -13.18 -36.52
C TRP A 984 -0.44 -13.12 -36.00
N ASN A 985 0.56 -13.37 -36.85
CA ASN A 985 1.97 -13.28 -36.49
C ASN A 985 2.36 -11.88 -35.97
N ILE A 986 1.84 -10.81 -36.60
CA ILE A 986 2.10 -9.43 -36.13
C ILE A 986 1.47 -9.21 -34.75
N THR A 987 0.21 -9.66 -34.55
CA THR A 987 -0.47 -9.48 -33.26
C THR A 987 0.15 -10.31 -32.14
N SER A 988 0.60 -11.54 -32.41
CA SER A 988 1.30 -12.39 -31.44
C SER A 988 2.66 -11.77 -31.04
N LEU A 989 3.42 -11.22 -31.99
CA LEU A 989 4.68 -10.53 -31.68
C LEU A 989 4.48 -9.32 -30.76
N VAL A 990 3.44 -8.52 -31.01
CA VAL A 990 3.09 -7.38 -30.13
C VAL A 990 2.75 -7.86 -28.73
N ASN A 991 1.98 -8.95 -28.60
CA ASN A 991 1.61 -9.53 -27.31
C ASN A 991 2.84 -9.98 -26.48
N VAL A 992 3.81 -10.63 -27.12
CA VAL A 992 5.07 -11.04 -26.46
C VAL A 992 5.91 -9.83 -26.01
N VAL A 993 6.01 -8.79 -26.84
CA VAL A 993 6.76 -7.57 -26.48
C VAL A 993 6.14 -6.87 -25.28
N VAL A 994 4.81 -6.76 -25.24
CA VAL A 994 4.11 -6.16 -24.09
C VAL A 994 4.32 -7.00 -22.83
N ALA A 995 4.26 -8.33 -22.92
CA ALA A 995 4.53 -9.21 -21.79
C ALA A 995 5.94 -9.06 -21.22
N PHE A 996 6.93 -8.90 -22.09
CA PHE A 996 8.29 -8.65 -21.66
C PHE A 996 8.44 -7.31 -20.92
N ILE A 997 7.79 -6.25 -21.42
CA ILE A 997 7.79 -4.93 -20.77
C ILE A 997 7.11 -4.98 -19.40
N CYS A 998 5.93 -5.61 -19.29
CA CYS A 998 5.22 -5.78 -18.03
C CYS A 998 6.04 -6.61 -17.01
N GLY A 999 6.66 -7.71 -17.45
CA GLY A 999 7.56 -8.51 -16.62
C GLY A 999 8.78 -7.72 -16.13
N TYR A 1000 9.35 -6.87 -16.97
CA TYR A 1000 10.48 -6.01 -16.60
C TYR A 1000 10.10 -4.97 -15.53
N PHE A 1001 8.94 -4.32 -15.65
CA PHE A 1001 8.46 -3.38 -14.62
C PHE A 1001 8.17 -4.07 -13.30
N HIS A 1002 7.57 -5.27 -13.32
CA HIS A 1002 7.35 -6.07 -12.12
C HIS A 1002 8.65 -6.46 -11.43
N TYR A 1003 9.65 -6.93 -12.19
CA TYR A 1003 10.98 -7.25 -11.66
C TYR A 1003 11.63 -6.02 -10.99
N LYS A 1004 11.54 -4.85 -11.63
CA LYS A 1004 12.09 -3.60 -11.07
C LYS A 1004 11.41 -3.17 -9.77
N ASN A 1005 10.09 -3.35 -9.66
CA ASN A 1005 9.31 -2.99 -8.47
C ASN A 1005 9.48 -3.97 -7.30
N GLN A 1006 9.94 -5.21 -7.56
CA GLN A 1006 10.25 -6.20 -6.53
C GLN A 1006 11.65 -6.01 -5.91
N LEU A 1007 12.53 -5.21 -6.51
CA LEU A 1007 13.80 -4.87 -5.84
C LEU A 1007 13.50 -3.91 -4.68
N PRO A 1008 14.01 -4.18 -3.46
CA PRO A 1008 13.91 -3.24 -2.37
C PRO A 1008 14.60 -1.91 -2.74
N PRO A 1009 14.19 -0.77 -2.17
CA PRO A 1009 14.99 0.44 -2.22
C PRO A 1009 16.22 0.20 -1.33
N SER A 1010 17.27 -0.43 -1.88
CA SER A 1010 18.58 -0.48 -1.24
C SER A 1010 19.50 0.50 -1.93
N ASP A 1011 20.15 1.32 -1.09
CA ASP A 1011 21.28 2.19 -1.34
C ASP A 1011 22.03 1.93 -2.66
N ASP A 1012 22.30 3.03 -3.36
CA ASP A 1012 23.24 3.16 -4.46
C ASP A 1012 24.56 2.42 -4.17
N SER A 1013 24.68 1.17 -4.58
CA SER A 1013 25.95 0.58 -4.97
C SER A 1013 25.73 -0.63 -5.88
N LEU A 1014 26.13 -0.42 -7.13
CA LEU A 1014 26.35 -1.42 -8.15
C LEU A 1014 27.11 -2.65 -7.60
N ASN A 1015 26.50 -3.83 -7.67
CA ASN A 1015 27.23 -5.08 -7.91
C ASN A 1015 26.43 -5.98 -8.85
N LEU A 1016 26.64 -5.70 -10.14
CA LEU A 1016 26.21 -6.50 -11.27
C LEU A 1016 27.14 -7.72 -11.39
N LEU A 1017 26.79 -8.85 -10.74
CA LEU A 1017 27.03 -10.25 -11.16
C LEU A 1017 26.93 -11.20 -9.95
N SER A 1018 25.88 -12.04 -9.92
CA SER A 1018 26.01 -13.46 -9.54
C SER A 1018 24.71 -14.21 -9.87
N TRP A 1019 24.62 -14.66 -11.12
CA TRP A 1019 23.83 -15.84 -11.42
C TRP A 1019 24.62 -17.05 -10.90
N SER A 1020 24.35 -17.49 -9.68
CA SER A 1020 24.73 -18.84 -9.24
C SER A 1020 23.51 -19.73 -9.33
N ILE A 1021 23.41 -20.42 -10.46
CA ILE A 1021 22.73 -21.71 -10.55
C ILE A 1021 23.46 -22.65 -9.56
N SER A 1022 22.81 -23.05 -8.47
CA SER A 1022 23.18 -24.23 -7.72
C SER A 1022 21.91 -25.07 -7.49
N MET A 1023 22.07 -26.37 -7.74
CA MET A 1023 21.07 -27.44 -7.86
C MET A 1023 19.79 -27.36 -7.04
#